data_AF-F0UHZ8-F1
#
_entry.id   AF-F0UHZ8-F1
#
_cell.length_a   1.000
_cell.length_b   1.000
_cell.length_c   1.000
_cell.angle_alpha   90.00
_cell.angle_beta   90.00
_cell.angle_gamma   90.00
#
_symmetry.space_group_name_H-M   'P 1'
#
loop_
_entity.id
_entity.type
_entity.pdbx_description
1 polymer ?
#
loop_
_entity_poly.entity_id
_entity_poly.type
_entity_poly.pdbx_seq_one_letter_code
_entity_poly.pdbx_strand_id
1 'polypeptide(L)'
;MPPLLPLPLDDDDNNVVTVCIDKSFTDGDSSVWPTHPRFEREDPQLYLRKLANMWMKERDEVRPGKQYILDQLPEGYVFMSRARQHNPALRDKYLYGHPSGYYFNSPNRFWPHFCHLMTRGTVPCRCDLCRTGKQAINSDDPSMARLRRKPGPKPKQKVGGGSASTNGVGGKPASDSRWSEHLTRTFMQHSFIPRLGELVLWCYSFQGTELRFNWSTESFEMYCRKNKKFLGIPEWRAGTVAQTAEEPPILEDIITETKKKFAVNTSGFRIETFPDPNSTNKNLSRQYKYVPLNCIRPLNYWQIFLQGVDPDDYHPSIKNALTIMSSCSVVNKYHFKGVWPDATVYCKGIFIGSELLIRGDGVRLMPRQNSISADPHHQVTDVLVIESIQVKLRNCDADLNSPLLCQSTAVRLVGKAYTLSPKNAYKEPNSIGTPSPLTYEEVIDSFECVGMRGYGKWYRMQPEKHRIQISLDHVVGRCYESELMSLMFDDLSLGLDMEGVIAGREYGRLTDQRLAPDKEWFFGDSRVETLALESLNLEEVGIYDDSRDPKMFRANLRIIDGTANGSDIRDAKIPRTMGRPLAGLIGSSAKSSTFENVGKMSSLVTSALGPLEPSANQTPVDLTSAAASDVSEKSESDESDDLQVILAQAPLVRGGTEESEGGDYKPYTPKSKRTKYM
;
A
#
# COMPACT_ATOMS: atom_id res chain seq x y z
N MET A 1 -41.44 -6.17 -0.29
CA MET A 1 -41.13 -7.47 0.35
C MET A 1 -40.65 -8.41 -0.75
N PRO A 2 -39.40 -8.88 -0.72
CA PRO A 2 -38.95 -9.90 -1.67
C PRO A 2 -39.59 -11.25 -1.31
N PRO A 3 -39.77 -12.17 -2.29
CA PRO A 3 -40.41 -13.45 -2.04
C PRO A 3 -39.55 -14.29 -1.10
N LEU A 4 -40.20 -14.90 -0.11
CA LEU A 4 -39.58 -15.83 0.83
C LEU A 4 -38.99 -17.01 0.06
N LEU A 5 -37.67 -17.18 0.14
CA LEU A 5 -36.98 -18.39 -0.33
C LEU A 5 -37.44 -19.59 0.52
N PRO A 6 -37.42 -20.82 -0.03
CA PRO A 6 -37.87 -22.01 0.71
C PRO A 6 -37.06 -22.17 2.01
N LEU A 7 -37.75 -22.51 3.10
CA LEU A 7 -37.11 -22.86 4.36
C LEU A 7 -36.12 -24.02 4.15
N PRO A 8 -35.01 -24.07 4.90
CA PRO A 8 -34.02 -25.15 4.78
C PRO A 8 -34.69 -26.50 5.00
N LEU A 9 -34.42 -27.47 4.13
CA LEU A 9 -34.82 -28.85 4.33
C LEU A 9 -33.95 -29.43 5.45
N ASP A 10 -34.55 -29.69 6.60
CA ASP A 10 -33.90 -30.41 7.70
C ASP A 10 -33.83 -31.90 7.31
N ASP A 11 -32.62 -32.38 7.03
CA ASP A 11 -32.34 -33.82 6.91
C ASP A 11 -31.97 -34.31 8.32
N ASP A 12 -32.89 -35.05 8.95
CA ASP A 12 -33.02 -35.23 10.41
C ASP A 12 -31.92 -36.09 11.07
N ASP A 13 -30.78 -36.30 10.39
CA ASP A 13 -29.66 -37.12 10.90
C ASP A 13 -28.27 -36.47 10.73
N ASN A 14 -28.19 -35.22 10.25
CA ASN A 14 -26.91 -34.51 10.13
C ASN A 14 -26.97 -33.10 10.73
N ASN A 15 -25.94 -32.72 11.50
CA ASN A 15 -25.75 -31.36 12.04
C ASN A 15 -25.46 -30.29 10.95
N VAL A 16 -25.76 -30.56 9.68
CA VAL A 16 -25.46 -29.71 8.51
C VAL A 16 -26.76 -29.29 7.83
N VAL A 17 -27.00 -27.98 7.77
CA VAL A 17 -28.16 -27.35 7.12
C VAL A 17 -27.74 -26.85 5.73
N THR A 18 -28.44 -27.30 4.69
CA THR A 18 -28.22 -26.82 3.32
C THR A 18 -29.00 -25.54 3.06
N VAL A 19 -28.31 -24.50 2.63
CA VAL A 19 -28.84 -23.16 2.34
C VAL A 19 -28.94 -23.01 0.82
N CYS A 20 -30.16 -22.99 0.31
CA CYS A 20 -30.41 -22.83 -1.12
C CYS A 20 -30.24 -21.36 -1.54
N ILE A 21 -29.48 -21.12 -2.61
CA ILE A 21 -29.34 -19.79 -3.21
C ILE A 21 -30.14 -19.64 -4.51
N ASP A 22 -30.56 -18.40 -4.82
CA ASP A 22 -31.10 -18.06 -6.14
C ASP A 22 -29.97 -18.02 -7.17
N LYS A 23 -30.11 -18.84 -8.21
CA LYS A 23 -29.08 -19.09 -9.23
C LYS A 23 -29.24 -18.15 -10.43
N SER A 24 -30.45 -17.61 -10.61
CA SER A 24 -30.85 -16.89 -11.82
C SER A 24 -30.29 -15.46 -11.90
N PHE A 25 -29.97 -14.86 -10.75
CA PHE A 25 -29.33 -13.56 -10.68
C PHE A 25 -27.82 -13.74 -10.46
N THR A 26 -27.10 -13.94 -11.56
CA THR A 26 -25.65 -14.07 -11.56
C THR A 26 -25.04 -13.20 -12.65
N ASP A 27 -23.82 -12.74 -12.42
CA ASP A 27 -22.95 -12.14 -13.44
C ASP A 27 -21.80 -13.09 -13.83
N GLY A 28 -21.84 -14.34 -13.39
CA GLY A 28 -20.81 -15.31 -13.67
C GLY A 28 -20.63 -15.57 -15.17
N ASP A 29 -19.39 -15.46 -15.66
CA ASP A 29 -19.02 -15.72 -17.05
C ASP A 29 -18.15 -16.98 -17.16
N SER A 30 -18.70 -18.01 -17.81
CA SER A 30 -17.94 -19.25 -18.06
C SER A 30 -16.83 -19.10 -19.09
N SER A 31 -16.84 -18.05 -19.91
CA SER A 31 -15.83 -17.81 -20.95
C SER A 31 -14.47 -17.43 -20.36
N VAL A 32 -14.44 -16.87 -19.15
CA VAL A 32 -13.21 -16.49 -18.44
C VAL A 32 -12.60 -17.63 -17.62
N TRP A 33 -13.19 -18.83 -17.68
CA TRP A 33 -12.66 -19.98 -16.96
C TRP A 33 -11.32 -20.44 -17.55
N PRO A 34 -10.31 -20.74 -16.71
CA PRO A 34 -9.05 -21.27 -17.18
C PRO A 34 -9.25 -22.61 -17.92
N THR A 35 -8.74 -22.70 -19.15
CA THR A 35 -8.83 -23.91 -19.99
C THR A 35 -7.54 -24.74 -20.03
N HIS A 36 -6.45 -24.23 -19.46
CA HIS A 36 -5.17 -24.93 -19.50
C HIS A 36 -5.20 -26.22 -18.65
N PRO A 37 -4.60 -27.33 -19.09
CA PRO A 37 -4.60 -28.62 -18.36
C PRO A 37 -4.00 -28.62 -16.94
N ARG A 38 -3.42 -27.50 -16.49
CA ARG A 38 -2.82 -27.36 -15.15
C ARG A 38 -3.83 -26.96 -14.09
N PHE A 39 -5.04 -26.62 -14.52
CA PHE A 39 -6.16 -26.24 -13.67
C PHE A 39 -7.11 -27.43 -13.61
N GLU A 40 -7.47 -27.84 -12.41
CA GLU A 40 -8.45 -28.90 -12.17
C GLU A 40 -9.62 -28.31 -11.40
N ARG A 41 -10.82 -28.80 -11.70
CA ARG A 41 -11.99 -28.45 -10.89
C ARG A 41 -11.85 -29.13 -9.54
N GLU A 42 -12.09 -28.36 -8.49
CA GLU A 42 -12.08 -28.84 -7.12
C GLU A 42 -13.49 -28.89 -6.56
N ASP A 43 -13.68 -29.76 -5.58
CA ASP A 43 -14.88 -29.74 -4.77
C ASP A 43 -14.95 -28.44 -3.92
N PRO A 44 -15.97 -27.59 -4.11
CA PRO A 44 -16.10 -26.34 -3.38
C PRO A 44 -16.72 -26.50 -1.98
N GLN A 45 -16.97 -27.72 -1.46
CA GLN A 45 -17.63 -27.96 -0.16
C GLN A 45 -17.19 -27.01 0.98
N LEU A 46 -15.88 -26.87 1.22
CA LEU A 46 -15.35 -25.97 2.27
C LEU A 46 -15.62 -24.48 1.96
N TYR A 47 -15.51 -24.11 0.68
CA TYR A 47 -15.79 -22.76 0.20
C TYR A 47 -17.27 -22.40 0.42
N LEU A 48 -18.17 -23.33 0.08
CA LEU A 48 -19.62 -23.21 0.25
C LEU A 48 -20.01 -23.16 1.73
N ARG A 49 -19.39 -23.96 2.60
CA ARG A 49 -19.62 -23.89 4.05
C ARG A 49 -19.27 -22.53 4.62
N LYS A 50 -18.14 -21.94 4.20
CA LYS A 50 -17.72 -20.62 4.65
C LYS A 50 -18.70 -19.53 4.20
N LEU A 51 -19.09 -19.52 2.92
CA LEU A 51 -20.09 -18.57 2.42
C LEU A 51 -21.44 -18.72 3.11
N ALA A 52 -21.90 -19.96 3.35
CA ALA A 52 -23.16 -20.21 4.04
C ALA A 52 -23.16 -19.67 5.46
N ASN A 53 -22.09 -19.92 6.23
CA ASN A 53 -21.96 -19.37 7.58
C ASN A 53 -21.99 -17.84 7.58
N MET A 54 -21.28 -17.20 6.65
CA MET A 54 -21.30 -15.74 6.50
C MET A 54 -22.71 -15.24 6.15
N TRP A 55 -23.45 -15.96 5.31
CA TRP A 55 -24.81 -15.60 4.87
C TRP A 55 -25.89 -15.80 5.92
N MET A 56 -25.81 -16.89 6.69
CA MET A 56 -26.69 -17.07 7.84
C MET A 56 -26.42 -16.00 8.90
N LYS A 57 -25.14 -15.62 9.11
CA LYS A 57 -24.76 -14.58 10.06
C LYS A 57 -25.25 -13.18 9.64
N GLU A 58 -25.15 -12.85 8.35
CA GLU A 58 -25.66 -11.57 7.80
C GLU A 58 -27.17 -11.44 7.97
N ARG A 59 -27.91 -12.55 7.91
CA ARG A 59 -29.37 -12.60 8.09
C ARG A 59 -29.83 -12.82 9.52
N ASP A 60 -28.89 -12.96 10.46
CA ASP A 60 -29.15 -13.29 11.88
C ASP A 60 -29.94 -14.60 12.07
N GLU A 61 -29.68 -15.59 11.21
CA GLU A 61 -30.38 -16.90 11.19
C GLU A 61 -29.49 -18.05 11.72
N VAL A 62 -28.37 -17.75 12.37
CA VAL A 62 -27.44 -18.76 12.89
C VAL A 62 -28.00 -19.43 14.14
N ARG A 63 -28.31 -20.72 14.04
CA ARG A 63 -28.68 -21.61 15.15
C ARG A 63 -27.45 -22.25 15.82
N PRO A 64 -27.38 -22.29 17.17
CA PRO A 64 -26.31 -22.97 17.90
C PRO A 64 -26.21 -24.47 17.55
N GLY A 65 -24.98 -24.98 17.41
CA GLY A 65 -24.71 -26.41 17.17
C GLY A 65 -24.98 -26.90 15.74
N LYS A 66 -25.47 -26.05 14.84
CA LYS A 66 -25.70 -26.36 13.42
C LYS A 66 -24.58 -25.80 12.55
N GLN A 67 -24.16 -26.56 11.56
CA GLN A 67 -23.26 -26.14 10.48
C GLN A 67 -24.08 -25.80 9.24
N TYR A 68 -23.62 -24.86 8.42
CA TYR A 68 -24.31 -24.46 7.20
C TYR A 68 -23.46 -24.71 5.96
N ILE A 69 -24.10 -25.05 4.85
CA ILE A 69 -23.46 -25.18 3.53
C ILE A 69 -24.38 -24.64 2.44
N LEU A 70 -23.84 -23.92 1.45
CA LEU A 70 -24.62 -23.52 0.29
C LEU A 70 -24.86 -24.73 -0.61
N ASP A 71 -26.03 -24.81 -1.25
CA ASP A 71 -26.33 -25.91 -2.17
C ASP A 71 -25.37 -25.95 -3.37
N GLN A 72 -24.89 -24.77 -3.82
CA GLN A 72 -23.89 -24.64 -4.89
C GLN A 72 -23.30 -23.21 -4.99
N LEU A 73 -22.36 -23.03 -5.92
CA LEU A 73 -21.89 -21.70 -6.33
C LEU A 73 -22.94 -20.99 -7.22
N PRO A 74 -22.90 -19.64 -7.29
CA PRO A 74 -23.65 -18.89 -8.29
C PRO A 74 -23.33 -19.38 -9.72
N GLU A 75 -24.32 -19.35 -10.60
CA GLU A 75 -24.15 -19.83 -11.98
C GLU A 75 -23.05 -19.03 -12.70
N GLY A 76 -22.25 -19.69 -13.54
CA GLY A 76 -21.10 -19.09 -14.21
C GLY A 76 -19.82 -18.94 -13.36
N TYR A 77 -19.84 -19.31 -12.07
CA TYR A 77 -18.63 -19.41 -11.24
C TYR A 77 -18.11 -20.85 -11.11
N VAL A 78 -16.79 -21.01 -11.05
CA VAL A 78 -16.12 -22.31 -10.89
C VAL A 78 -14.99 -22.24 -9.88
N PHE A 79 -14.93 -23.23 -8.99
CA PHE A 79 -13.82 -23.39 -8.06
C PHE A 79 -12.78 -24.36 -8.65
N MET A 80 -11.55 -23.88 -8.80
CA MET A 80 -10.48 -24.64 -9.43
C MET A 80 -9.22 -24.58 -8.62
N SER A 81 -8.46 -25.68 -8.60
CA SER A 81 -7.09 -25.70 -8.13
C SER A 81 -6.11 -25.64 -9.29
N ARG A 82 -4.96 -25.02 -9.02
CA ARG A 82 -3.83 -24.95 -9.93
C ARG A 82 -2.65 -25.63 -9.27
N ALA A 83 -2.10 -26.67 -9.91
CA ALA A 83 -0.87 -27.29 -9.44
C ALA A 83 0.31 -26.30 -9.51
N ARG A 84 1.14 -26.32 -8.45
CA ARG A 84 2.38 -25.54 -8.41
C ARG A 84 3.42 -26.18 -9.32
N GLN A 85 4.22 -25.34 -9.98
CA GLN A 85 5.11 -25.80 -11.04
C GLN A 85 6.33 -26.59 -10.50
N HIS A 86 6.77 -26.28 -9.28
CA HIS A 86 7.93 -26.92 -8.62
C HIS A 86 7.56 -27.97 -7.57
N ASN A 87 6.28 -28.02 -7.17
CA ASN A 87 5.76 -29.08 -6.33
C ASN A 87 4.31 -29.40 -6.75
N PRO A 88 4.11 -30.22 -7.79
CA PRO A 88 2.78 -30.52 -8.32
C PRO A 88 1.83 -31.17 -7.31
N ALA A 89 2.35 -31.69 -6.19
CA ALA A 89 1.53 -32.21 -5.08
C ALA A 89 0.82 -31.09 -4.29
N LEU A 90 1.30 -29.84 -4.35
CA LEU A 90 0.66 -28.68 -3.74
C LEU A 90 -0.14 -27.90 -4.78
N ARG A 91 -1.39 -27.56 -4.45
CA ARG A 91 -2.31 -26.90 -5.38
C ARG A 91 -2.97 -25.69 -4.73
N ASP A 92 -2.91 -24.54 -5.40
CA ASP A 92 -3.57 -23.30 -4.95
C ASP A 92 -5.01 -23.27 -5.45
N LYS A 93 -5.96 -22.84 -4.62
CA LYS A 93 -7.40 -22.87 -4.94
C LYS A 93 -7.97 -21.47 -5.14
N TYR A 94 -8.75 -21.30 -6.21
CA TYR A 94 -9.31 -20.01 -6.61
C TYR A 94 -10.74 -20.17 -7.14
N LEU A 95 -11.54 -19.12 -6.97
CA LEU A 95 -12.87 -19.00 -7.57
C LEU A 95 -12.82 -18.11 -8.81
N TYR A 96 -13.10 -18.68 -9.97
CA TYR A 96 -13.17 -17.99 -11.27
C TYR A 96 -14.62 -17.75 -11.67
N GLY A 97 -14.85 -16.80 -12.59
CA GLY A 97 -16.17 -16.50 -13.16
C GLY A 97 -16.58 -15.04 -13.09
N HIS A 98 -15.83 -14.16 -12.41
CA HIS A 98 -16.18 -12.73 -12.38
C HIS A 98 -16.01 -12.09 -13.78
N PRO A 99 -16.92 -11.20 -14.23
CA PRO A 99 -16.87 -10.56 -15.56
C PRO A 99 -15.56 -9.85 -15.91
N SER A 100 -14.81 -9.41 -14.90
CA SER A 100 -13.50 -8.77 -15.12
C SER A 100 -12.41 -9.72 -15.63
N GLY A 101 -12.66 -11.04 -15.64
CA GLY A 101 -11.66 -12.05 -15.99
C GLY A 101 -10.66 -12.39 -14.88
N TYR A 102 -10.75 -11.71 -13.73
CA TYR A 102 -9.94 -11.99 -12.55
C TYR A 102 -10.66 -12.96 -11.59
N TYR A 103 -9.89 -13.59 -10.68
CA TYR A 103 -10.37 -14.59 -9.74
C TYR A 103 -10.39 -14.08 -8.29
N PHE A 104 -11.17 -14.75 -7.44
CA PHE A 104 -11.11 -14.57 -5.98
C PHE A 104 -10.27 -15.68 -5.36
N ASN A 105 -9.33 -15.31 -4.49
CA ASN A 105 -8.47 -16.26 -3.77
C ASN A 105 -8.98 -16.63 -2.37
N SER A 106 -10.11 -16.05 -1.91
CA SER A 106 -10.76 -16.45 -0.65
C SER A 106 -12.27 -16.16 -0.66
N PRO A 107 -13.07 -16.87 0.15
CA PRO A 107 -14.49 -16.55 0.37
C PRO A 107 -14.71 -15.14 0.91
N ASN A 108 -13.84 -14.64 1.79
CA ASN A 108 -13.96 -13.30 2.39
C ASN A 108 -13.89 -12.19 1.33
N ARG A 109 -13.08 -12.38 0.28
CA ARG A 109 -12.97 -11.42 -0.82
C ARG A 109 -14.10 -11.52 -1.83
N PHE A 110 -14.64 -12.73 -2.03
CA PHE A 110 -15.85 -12.92 -2.83
C PHE A 110 -17.10 -12.43 -2.11
N TRP A 111 -17.10 -12.40 -0.77
CA TRP A 111 -18.26 -12.10 0.07
C TRP A 111 -19.07 -10.85 -0.33
N PRO A 112 -18.46 -9.67 -0.54
CA PRO A 112 -19.24 -8.49 -0.90
C PRO A 112 -19.91 -8.63 -2.29
N HIS A 113 -19.32 -9.42 -3.18
CA HIS A 113 -19.89 -9.76 -4.49
C HIS A 113 -21.03 -10.76 -4.34
N PHE A 114 -20.81 -11.80 -3.54
CA PHE A 114 -21.82 -12.79 -3.21
C PHE A 114 -23.08 -12.12 -2.62
N CYS A 115 -22.94 -11.20 -1.65
CA CYS A 115 -24.09 -10.46 -1.11
C CYS A 115 -24.82 -9.65 -2.18
N HIS A 116 -24.09 -9.02 -3.12
CA HIS A 116 -24.71 -8.31 -4.23
C HIS A 116 -25.56 -9.24 -5.11
N LEU A 117 -25.05 -10.44 -5.41
CA LEU A 117 -25.78 -11.45 -6.18
C LEU A 117 -27.01 -11.96 -5.43
N MET A 118 -26.84 -12.37 -4.17
CA MET A 118 -27.93 -12.96 -3.36
C MET A 118 -29.05 -11.97 -3.06
N THR A 119 -28.75 -10.67 -3.07
CA THR A 119 -29.72 -9.60 -2.85
C THR A 119 -30.28 -9.03 -4.16
N ARG A 120 -30.05 -9.69 -5.30
CA ARG A 120 -30.49 -9.25 -6.64
C ARG A 120 -30.07 -7.83 -6.99
N GLY A 121 -28.87 -7.45 -6.53
CA GLY A 121 -28.30 -6.14 -6.74
C GLY A 121 -28.86 -5.00 -5.89
N THR A 122 -29.80 -5.28 -4.97
CA THR A 122 -30.33 -4.26 -4.05
C THR A 122 -29.27 -3.70 -3.12
N VAL A 123 -28.31 -4.53 -2.70
CA VAL A 123 -27.08 -4.06 -2.05
C VAL A 123 -26.04 -3.77 -3.14
N PRO A 124 -25.50 -2.55 -3.25
CA PRO A 124 -24.49 -2.25 -4.26
C PRO A 124 -23.23 -3.08 -4.03
N CYS A 125 -22.68 -3.68 -5.10
CA CYS A 125 -21.45 -4.46 -4.98
C CYS A 125 -20.27 -3.59 -4.52
N ARG A 126 -19.62 -4.04 -3.44
CA ARG A 126 -18.41 -3.40 -2.86
C ARG A 126 -17.18 -4.28 -2.97
N CYS A 127 -17.22 -5.37 -3.76
CA CYS A 127 -16.08 -6.25 -3.93
C CYS A 127 -14.96 -5.52 -4.68
N ASP A 128 -13.73 -5.94 -4.45
CA ASP A 128 -12.56 -5.26 -5.02
C ASP A 128 -12.56 -5.29 -6.55
N LEU A 129 -13.06 -6.36 -7.18
CA LEU A 129 -13.09 -6.51 -8.64
C LEU A 129 -14.13 -5.61 -9.33
N CYS A 130 -15.29 -5.39 -8.69
CA CYS A 130 -16.32 -4.47 -9.19
C CYS A 130 -15.94 -3.00 -8.97
N ARG A 131 -15.21 -2.70 -7.88
CA ARG A 131 -14.75 -1.34 -7.58
C ARG A 131 -13.76 -0.83 -8.63
N THR A 132 -12.88 -1.71 -9.12
CA THR A 132 -11.93 -1.39 -10.21
C THR A 132 -12.60 -1.40 -11.58
N GLY A 133 -13.56 -2.30 -11.85
CA GLY A 133 -14.26 -2.39 -13.14
C GLY A 133 -15.21 -1.21 -13.47
N LYS A 134 -15.82 -0.56 -12.47
CA LYS A 134 -16.74 0.58 -12.70
C LYS A 134 -16.07 1.85 -13.24
N GLN A 135 -14.74 1.93 -13.23
CA GLN A 135 -14.01 3.02 -13.89
C GLN A 135 -13.74 2.76 -15.39
N ALA A 136 -13.87 1.52 -15.86
CA ALA A 136 -13.67 1.16 -17.27
C ALA A 136 -14.96 1.20 -18.11
N ILE A 137 -16.14 1.08 -17.50
CA ILE A 137 -17.42 0.85 -18.20
C ILE A 137 -18.13 2.15 -18.66
N ASN A 138 -17.64 3.35 -18.30
CA ASN A 138 -18.15 4.61 -18.86
C ASN A 138 -17.50 4.99 -20.21
N SER A 139 -17.17 4.00 -21.04
CA SER A 139 -16.67 4.21 -22.40
C SER A 139 -17.43 3.36 -23.42
N ASP A 140 -18.76 3.40 -23.37
CA ASP A 140 -19.59 2.96 -24.50
C ASP A 140 -19.64 4.08 -25.55
N ASP A 141 -18.58 4.21 -26.34
CA ASP A 141 -18.62 4.84 -27.66
C ASP A 141 -18.75 3.73 -28.72
N PRO A 142 -19.93 3.54 -29.34
CA PRO A 142 -20.16 2.49 -30.33
C PRO A 142 -19.61 2.93 -31.70
N SER A 143 -18.29 3.04 -31.85
CA SER A 143 -17.66 3.24 -33.14
C SER A 143 -16.41 2.38 -33.35
N MET A 144 -16.59 1.08 -33.62
CA MET A 144 -15.64 0.25 -34.38
C MET A 144 -16.28 -1.09 -34.82
N ALA A 145 -17.38 -1.02 -35.56
CA ALA A 145 -17.86 -2.16 -36.36
C ALA A 145 -17.82 -1.79 -37.85
N ARG A 146 -16.71 -2.22 -38.49
CA ARG A 146 -16.52 -2.55 -39.91
C ARG A 146 -17.38 -1.83 -40.95
N LEU A 147 -16.71 -1.01 -41.77
CA LEU A 147 -17.11 -0.62 -43.11
C LEU A 147 -17.51 -1.83 -43.99
N ARG A 148 -18.75 -1.83 -44.51
CA ARG A 148 -19.06 -2.17 -45.93
C ARG A 148 -20.50 -1.74 -46.33
N ARG A 149 -20.55 -0.83 -47.31
CA ARG A 149 -21.62 -0.48 -48.30
C ARG A 149 -22.66 0.62 -47.96
N LYS A 150 -22.86 1.50 -48.95
CA LYS A 150 -23.74 2.70 -49.09
C LYS A 150 -25.17 2.32 -49.59
N PRO A 151 -26.08 3.26 -49.95
CA PRO A 151 -26.70 4.37 -49.20
C PRO A 151 -28.25 4.37 -49.29
N GLY A 152 -28.96 5.06 -48.40
CA GLY A 152 -30.41 5.36 -48.55
C GLY A 152 -30.92 6.44 -47.57
N PRO A 153 -31.91 7.28 -47.94
CA PRO A 153 -32.10 8.61 -47.38
C PRO A 153 -33.02 8.70 -46.14
N LYS A 154 -32.84 9.81 -45.39
CA LYS A 154 -33.51 10.24 -44.14
C LYS A 154 -35.05 10.30 -44.23
N PRO A 155 -35.72 10.39 -43.07
CA PRO A 155 -36.39 11.67 -42.77
C PRO A 155 -36.15 12.23 -41.36
N LYS A 156 -36.39 13.54 -41.28
CA LYS A 156 -36.24 14.50 -40.17
C LYS A 156 -37.38 14.41 -39.15
N GLN A 157 -37.12 14.82 -37.91
CA GLN A 157 -37.94 15.64 -36.98
C GLN A 157 -37.42 15.40 -35.54
N LYS A 158 -37.40 16.30 -34.56
CA LYS A 158 -37.76 17.72 -34.44
C LYS A 158 -37.08 18.21 -33.14
N VAL A 159 -36.67 19.47 -33.14
CA VAL A 159 -36.14 20.20 -31.98
C VAL A 159 -37.28 20.55 -31.02
N GLY A 160 -37.02 20.40 -29.73
CA GLY A 160 -37.75 20.97 -28.60
C GLY A 160 -37.13 20.34 -27.34
N GLY A 161 -36.57 21.05 -26.37
CA GLY A 161 -36.69 22.45 -26.00
C GLY A 161 -36.79 22.47 -24.48
N GLY A 162 -35.67 22.73 -23.81
CA GLY A 162 -35.57 23.32 -22.47
C GLY A 162 -36.09 22.52 -21.26
N SER A 163 -35.16 22.11 -20.40
CA SER A 163 -35.22 22.43 -18.96
C SER A 163 -33.87 22.12 -18.32
N ALA A 164 -33.17 23.19 -17.95
CA ALA A 164 -31.94 23.12 -17.17
C ALA A 164 -32.27 22.71 -15.73
N SER A 165 -31.63 21.64 -15.25
CA SER A 165 -31.50 21.38 -13.81
C SER A 165 -30.01 21.26 -13.51
N THR A 166 -29.48 22.32 -12.92
CA THR A 166 -28.13 22.41 -12.37
C THR A 166 -28.06 21.57 -11.10
N ASN A 167 -27.56 20.34 -11.23
CA ASN A 167 -27.02 19.60 -10.10
C ASN A 167 -25.53 19.39 -10.36
N GLY A 168 -24.73 20.33 -9.85
CA GLY A 168 -23.29 20.19 -9.75
C GLY A 168 -22.96 19.10 -8.73
N VAL A 169 -22.86 17.86 -9.20
CA VAL A 169 -22.16 16.81 -8.46
C VAL A 169 -20.68 16.99 -8.79
N GLY A 170 -19.93 17.55 -7.84
CA GLY A 170 -18.47 17.61 -7.91
C GLY A 170 -17.92 16.22 -8.13
N GLY A 171 -17.37 15.98 -9.32
CA GLY A 171 -16.62 14.76 -9.61
C GLY A 171 -15.44 14.67 -8.66
N LYS A 172 -15.20 13.47 -8.09
CA LYS A 172 -13.97 13.20 -7.33
C LYS A 172 -12.77 13.44 -8.26
N PRO A 173 -11.71 14.14 -7.81
CA PRO A 173 -10.53 14.38 -8.64
C PRO A 173 -9.85 13.04 -9.00
N ALA A 174 -9.33 12.92 -10.24
CA ALA A 174 -8.82 11.63 -10.74
C ALA A 174 -7.57 11.12 -9.99
N SER A 175 -6.86 12.02 -9.31
CA SER A 175 -5.74 11.70 -8.40
C SER A 175 -6.18 10.84 -7.21
N ASP A 176 -7.36 11.12 -6.64
CA ASP A 176 -7.91 10.40 -5.50
C ASP A 176 -8.42 8.99 -5.92
N SER A 177 -8.91 8.85 -7.16
CA SER A 177 -9.24 7.54 -7.73
C SER A 177 -8.01 6.66 -7.99
N ARG A 178 -6.91 7.24 -8.50
CA ARG A 178 -5.68 6.48 -8.83
C ARG A 178 -4.98 5.98 -7.57
N TRP A 179 -4.95 6.78 -6.51
CA TRP A 179 -4.43 6.32 -5.22
C TRP A 179 -5.30 5.28 -4.56
N SER A 180 -6.62 5.45 -4.63
CA SER A 180 -7.54 4.42 -4.15
C SER A 180 -7.31 3.10 -4.89
N GLU A 181 -7.01 3.14 -6.19
CA GLU A 181 -6.63 1.96 -6.98
C GLU A 181 -5.28 1.39 -6.52
N HIS A 182 -4.24 2.22 -6.35
CA HIS A 182 -2.94 1.77 -5.87
C HIS A 182 -3.03 1.09 -4.50
N LEU A 183 -3.67 1.73 -3.52
CA LEU A 183 -3.87 1.16 -2.19
C LEU A 183 -4.70 -0.13 -2.23
N THR A 184 -5.69 -0.20 -3.13
CA THR A 184 -6.44 -1.45 -3.38
C THR A 184 -5.50 -2.52 -3.92
N ARG A 185 -4.69 -2.22 -4.95
CA ARG A 185 -3.74 -3.17 -5.53
C ARG A 185 -2.75 -3.67 -4.49
N THR A 186 -2.17 -2.76 -3.70
CA THR A 186 -1.25 -3.09 -2.61
C THR A 186 -1.91 -3.98 -1.57
N PHE A 187 -3.16 -3.69 -1.18
CA PHE A 187 -3.94 -4.53 -0.26
C PHE A 187 -4.21 -5.94 -0.82
N MET A 188 -4.33 -6.08 -2.15
CA MET A 188 -4.56 -7.37 -2.81
C MET A 188 -3.27 -8.18 -3.07
N GLN A 189 -2.11 -7.57 -2.87
CA GLN A 189 -0.79 -8.16 -3.11
C GLN A 189 -0.24 -8.82 -1.85
N HIS A 190 0.72 -9.73 -2.04
CA HIS A 190 1.49 -10.28 -0.93
C HIS A 190 2.27 -9.18 -0.20
N SER A 191 2.42 -9.34 1.12
CA SER A 191 3.02 -8.30 1.97
C SER A 191 4.49 -8.06 1.63
N PHE A 192 5.18 -9.07 1.11
CA PHE A 192 6.60 -9.00 0.72
C PHE A 192 6.87 -8.23 -0.58
N ILE A 193 5.85 -7.94 -1.37
CA ILE A 193 6.03 -7.25 -2.65
C ILE A 193 6.41 -5.80 -2.35
N PRO A 194 7.55 -5.29 -2.87
CA PRO A 194 7.98 -3.92 -2.65
C PRO A 194 6.90 -2.92 -3.09
N ARG A 195 6.59 -1.96 -2.22
CA ARG A 195 5.55 -0.95 -2.48
C ARG A 195 6.17 0.36 -2.96
N LEU A 196 5.37 1.14 -3.66
CA LEU A 196 5.78 2.43 -4.20
C LEU A 196 6.25 3.37 -3.07
N GLY A 197 7.42 3.97 -3.21
CA GLY A 197 8.03 4.86 -2.22
C GLY A 197 8.75 4.16 -1.05
N GLU A 198 8.83 2.83 -1.04
CA GLU A 198 9.63 2.09 -0.07
C GLU A 198 11.13 2.17 -0.39
N LEU A 199 11.95 2.02 0.65
CA LEU A 199 13.38 1.81 0.48
C LEU A 199 13.72 0.32 0.54
N VAL A 200 14.56 -0.12 -0.38
CA VAL A 200 14.97 -1.51 -0.54
C VAL A 200 16.48 -1.60 -0.73
N LEU A 201 17.05 -2.74 -0.34
CA LEU A 201 18.34 -3.16 -0.87
C LEU A 201 18.15 -3.74 -2.26
N TRP A 202 19.05 -3.42 -3.18
CA TRP A 202 18.97 -3.92 -4.55
C TRP A 202 20.34 -4.01 -5.22
N CYS A 203 20.41 -4.79 -6.29
CA CYS A 203 21.57 -4.86 -7.18
C CYS A 203 21.11 -4.87 -8.65
N TYR A 204 22.03 -4.63 -9.58
CA TYR A 204 21.67 -4.47 -10.99
C TYR A 204 21.20 -5.76 -11.68
N SER A 205 21.71 -6.91 -11.25
CA SER A 205 21.41 -8.24 -11.82
C SER A 205 22.14 -9.31 -11.01
N PHE A 206 21.54 -10.49 -10.89
CA PHE A 206 22.26 -11.70 -10.48
C PHE A 206 22.81 -12.51 -11.66
N GLN A 207 22.75 -12.05 -12.91
CA GLN A 207 23.35 -12.72 -14.08
C GLN A 207 23.00 -14.23 -14.21
N GLY A 208 21.81 -14.63 -13.75
CA GLY A 208 21.38 -16.04 -13.74
C GLY A 208 21.93 -16.88 -12.59
N THR A 209 22.57 -16.27 -11.59
CA THR A 209 22.86 -16.87 -10.28
C THR A 209 21.71 -16.69 -9.31
N GLU A 210 21.82 -17.36 -8.16
CA GLU A 210 20.92 -17.19 -7.03
C GLU A 210 21.71 -16.67 -5.82
N LEU A 211 21.06 -15.94 -4.93
CA LEU A 211 21.68 -15.52 -3.68
C LEU A 211 21.67 -16.70 -2.70
N ARG A 212 22.83 -17.04 -2.13
CA ARG A 212 22.95 -18.07 -1.09
C ARG A 212 23.91 -17.64 -0.01
N PHE A 213 23.64 -18.11 1.21
CA PHE A 213 24.60 -17.98 2.30
C PHE A 213 25.80 -18.90 2.06
N ASN A 214 26.99 -18.33 2.12
CA ASN A 214 28.24 -19.05 2.04
C ASN A 214 28.82 -19.21 3.45
N TRP A 215 28.73 -20.43 3.99
CA TRP A 215 29.21 -20.76 5.34
C TRP A 215 30.72 -20.60 5.53
N SER A 216 31.52 -20.55 4.46
CA SER A 216 32.98 -20.37 4.60
C SER A 216 33.39 -18.90 4.76
N THR A 217 32.61 -17.97 4.22
CA THR A 217 32.84 -16.53 4.30
C THR A 217 31.84 -15.83 5.23
N GLU A 218 30.89 -16.60 5.77
CA GLU A 218 29.78 -16.12 6.61
C GLU A 218 29.01 -14.95 5.99
N SER A 219 28.80 -14.99 4.67
CA SER A 219 28.18 -13.90 3.90
C SER A 219 27.19 -14.39 2.85
N PHE A 220 26.29 -13.53 2.41
CA PHE A 220 25.39 -13.80 1.29
C PHE A 220 26.09 -13.50 -0.05
N GLU A 221 26.28 -14.53 -0.85
CA GLU A 221 27.02 -14.47 -2.12
C GLU A 221 26.18 -14.97 -3.31
N MET A 222 26.57 -14.53 -4.50
CA MET A 222 26.02 -15.00 -5.76
C MET A 222 26.50 -16.42 -6.08
N TYR A 223 25.60 -17.41 -6.04
CA TYR A 223 25.92 -18.80 -6.32
C TYR A 223 25.51 -19.21 -7.74
N CYS A 224 26.47 -19.63 -8.54
CA CYS A 224 26.23 -20.17 -9.88
C CYS A 224 25.98 -21.67 -9.83
N ARG A 225 24.72 -22.11 -10.00
CA ARG A 225 24.37 -23.55 -10.05
C ARG A 225 25.08 -24.33 -11.15
N LYS A 226 25.29 -23.71 -12.32
CA LYS A 226 25.93 -24.36 -13.47
C LYS A 226 27.37 -24.75 -13.16
N ASN A 227 28.10 -23.84 -12.51
CA ASN A 227 29.51 -24.01 -12.20
C ASN A 227 29.76 -24.50 -10.76
N LYS A 228 28.68 -24.64 -9.97
CA LYS A 228 28.69 -24.98 -8.53
C LYS A 228 29.66 -24.14 -7.71
N LYS A 229 29.74 -22.84 -8.00
CA LYS A 229 30.73 -21.90 -7.44
C LYS A 229 30.05 -20.63 -6.94
N PHE A 230 30.55 -20.09 -5.84
CA PHE A 230 30.28 -18.73 -5.39
C PHE A 230 31.08 -17.70 -6.20
N LEU A 231 30.42 -16.64 -6.64
CA LEU A 231 30.97 -15.57 -7.47
C LEU A 231 31.26 -14.29 -6.67
N GLY A 232 31.14 -14.33 -5.35
CA GLY A 232 31.32 -13.17 -4.48
C GLY A 232 30.02 -12.49 -4.11
N ILE A 233 30.17 -11.41 -3.35
CA ILE A 233 29.08 -10.63 -2.75
C ILE A 233 28.41 -9.78 -3.85
N PRO A 234 27.07 -9.66 -3.87
CA PRO A 234 26.39 -8.74 -4.77
C PRO A 234 26.81 -7.29 -4.50
N GLU A 235 26.86 -6.47 -5.55
CA GLU A 235 27.02 -5.01 -5.42
C GLU A 235 25.74 -4.37 -4.88
N TRP A 236 25.50 -4.53 -3.58
CA TRP A 236 24.33 -4.01 -2.90
C TRP A 236 24.32 -2.48 -2.90
N ARG A 237 23.15 -1.94 -3.20
CA ARG A 237 22.81 -0.51 -3.09
C ARG A 237 21.50 -0.41 -2.32
N ALA A 238 21.21 0.77 -1.79
CA ALA A 238 19.86 1.09 -1.36
C ALA A 238 19.19 1.97 -2.42
N GLY A 239 17.88 1.83 -2.56
CA GLY A 239 17.14 2.57 -3.56
C GLY A 239 15.67 2.74 -3.20
N THR A 240 15.05 3.73 -3.84
CA THR A 240 13.62 4.00 -3.73
C THR A 240 12.87 3.25 -4.82
N VAL A 241 11.78 2.57 -4.45
CA VAL A 241 10.86 1.96 -5.39
C VAL A 241 10.05 3.07 -6.08
N ALA A 242 10.47 3.48 -7.27
CA ALA A 242 9.82 4.54 -8.05
C ALA A 242 8.68 4.00 -8.94
N GLN A 243 8.71 2.72 -9.29
CA GLN A 243 7.62 2.05 -10.00
C GLN A 243 7.55 0.57 -9.60
N THR A 244 6.34 0.09 -9.35
CA THR A 244 6.04 -1.31 -9.05
C THR A 244 5.75 -2.10 -10.32
N ALA A 245 6.01 -3.40 -10.32
CA ALA A 245 5.63 -4.30 -11.41
C ALA A 245 4.12 -4.25 -11.71
N GLU A 246 3.77 -4.15 -13.00
CA GLU A 246 2.37 -4.24 -13.46
C GLU A 246 1.92 -5.70 -13.54
N GLU A 247 2.81 -6.59 -13.99
CA GLU A 247 2.61 -8.04 -13.91
C GLU A 247 2.86 -8.50 -12.45
N PRO A 248 1.88 -9.10 -11.76
CA PRO A 248 2.06 -9.50 -10.37
C PRO A 248 3.19 -10.52 -10.22
N PRO A 249 4.22 -10.26 -9.39
CA PRO A 249 5.23 -11.26 -9.10
C PRO A 249 4.63 -12.39 -8.26
N ILE A 250 5.25 -13.57 -8.37
CA ILE A 250 4.95 -14.75 -7.56
C ILE A 250 6.09 -15.03 -6.59
N LEU A 251 5.86 -15.88 -5.59
CA LEU A 251 6.82 -16.16 -4.53
C LEU A 251 8.18 -16.65 -5.07
N GLU A 252 8.16 -17.45 -6.13
CA GLU A 252 9.38 -17.98 -6.77
C GLU A 252 10.29 -16.89 -7.34
N ASP A 253 9.75 -15.73 -7.71
CA ASP A 253 10.52 -14.61 -8.26
C ASP A 253 11.52 -14.01 -7.27
N ILE A 254 11.47 -14.37 -5.99
CA ILE A 254 12.40 -13.86 -4.96
C ILE A 254 13.78 -14.53 -5.05
N ILE A 255 13.82 -15.78 -5.51
CA ILE A 255 15.08 -16.50 -5.74
C ILE A 255 15.54 -16.29 -7.17
N THR A 256 14.64 -16.46 -8.15
CA THR A 256 15.00 -16.41 -9.57
C THR A 256 13.81 -15.90 -10.38
N GLU A 257 14.09 -15.00 -11.32
CA GLU A 257 13.08 -14.47 -12.22
C GLU A 257 12.37 -15.59 -13.01
N THR A 258 11.06 -15.68 -12.84
CA THR A 258 10.22 -16.61 -13.60
C THR A 258 9.90 -16.05 -14.98
N LYS A 259 9.45 -16.88 -15.92
CA LYS A 259 9.11 -16.43 -17.27
C LYS A 259 7.94 -15.44 -17.23
N LYS A 260 8.21 -14.19 -17.62
CA LYS A 260 7.24 -13.09 -17.67
C LYS A 260 6.60 -12.94 -19.05
N LYS A 261 5.38 -12.39 -19.07
CA LYS A 261 4.69 -12.03 -20.31
C LYS A 261 5.28 -10.76 -20.92
N PHE A 262 5.64 -9.82 -20.05
CA PHE A 262 6.18 -8.53 -20.44
C PHE A 262 7.68 -8.41 -20.13
N ALA A 263 8.32 -7.45 -20.78
CA ALA A 263 9.71 -7.11 -20.50
C ALA A 263 9.85 -6.52 -19.08
N VAL A 264 11.08 -6.54 -18.55
CA VAL A 264 11.40 -6.14 -17.16
C VAL A 264 10.97 -4.71 -16.82
N ASN A 265 10.86 -3.82 -17.81
CA ASN A 265 10.33 -2.47 -17.60
C ASN A 265 8.84 -2.43 -17.19
N THR A 266 8.11 -3.53 -17.41
CA THR A 266 6.69 -3.70 -17.08
C THR A 266 6.49 -4.77 -16.01
N SER A 267 7.27 -5.87 -16.07
CA SER A 267 7.18 -7.01 -15.16
C SER A 267 8.09 -6.90 -13.93
N GLY A 268 9.01 -5.94 -13.92
CA GLY A 268 9.94 -5.65 -12.82
C GLY A 268 9.65 -4.31 -12.13
N PHE A 269 10.60 -3.88 -11.30
CA PHE A 269 10.50 -2.67 -10.48
C PHE A 269 11.52 -1.64 -10.95
N ARG A 270 11.11 -0.38 -11.07
CA ARG A 270 12.05 0.72 -11.27
C ARG A 270 12.58 1.16 -9.91
N ILE A 271 13.87 0.94 -9.69
CA ILE A 271 14.55 1.34 -8.46
C ILE A 271 15.52 2.47 -8.79
N GLU A 272 15.42 3.58 -8.07
CA GLU A 272 16.34 4.72 -8.14
C GLU A 272 17.32 4.65 -6.96
N THR A 273 18.61 4.80 -7.22
CA THR A 273 19.64 4.74 -6.17
C THR A 273 19.43 5.88 -5.18
N PHE A 274 19.44 5.57 -3.88
CA PHE A 274 19.05 6.55 -2.87
C PHE A 274 20.13 7.63 -2.69
N PRO A 275 19.80 8.93 -2.89
CA PRO A 275 20.73 10.04 -2.68
C PRO A 275 20.91 10.34 -1.19
N ASP A 276 21.94 11.13 -0.88
CA ASP A 276 22.16 11.62 0.48
C ASP A 276 21.04 12.60 0.86
N PRO A 277 20.24 12.32 1.90
CA PRO A 277 19.15 13.20 2.31
C PRO A 277 19.65 14.57 2.81
N ASN A 278 20.86 14.64 3.38
CA ASN A 278 21.44 15.86 3.93
C ASN A 278 22.16 16.72 2.89
N SER A 279 22.55 16.14 1.75
CA SER A 279 23.26 16.84 0.69
C SER A 279 22.30 17.50 -0.30
N THR A 280 22.69 18.64 -0.87
CA THR A 280 22.04 19.23 -2.04
C THR A 280 22.38 18.49 -3.34
N ASN A 281 23.41 17.65 -3.33
CA ASN A 281 23.77 16.84 -4.49
C ASN A 281 22.94 15.55 -4.53
N LYS A 282 21.86 15.56 -5.32
CA LYS A 282 20.97 14.40 -5.50
C LYS A 282 21.31 13.51 -6.71
N ASN A 283 22.51 13.60 -7.28
CA ASN A 283 22.86 12.88 -8.53
C ASN A 283 22.64 11.36 -8.50
N LEU A 284 22.70 10.72 -7.33
CA LEU A 284 22.41 9.28 -7.20
C LEU A 284 20.97 8.94 -7.58
N SER A 285 19.97 9.80 -7.37
CA SER A 285 18.57 9.50 -7.74
C SER A 285 18.40 9.32 -9.25
N ARG A 286 19.29 9.92 -10.06
CA ARG A 286 19.30 9.75 -11.52
C ARG A 286 19.82 8.38 -11.96
N GLN A 287 20.48 7.64 -11.07
CA GLN A 287 20.94 6.27 -11.32
C GLN A 287 19.82 5.28 -11.01
N TYR A 288 19.11 4.84 -12.03
CA TYR A 288 17.99 3.92 -11.89
C TYR A 288 18.10 2.69 -12.78
N LYS A 289 17.39 1.62 -12.42
CA LYS A 289 17.20 0.47 -13.30
C LYS A 289 15.87 -0.21 -13.04
N TYR A 290 15.34 -0.82 -14.10
CA TYR A 290 14.29 -1.82 -13.97
C TYR A 290 14.91 -3.18 -13.62
N VAL A 291 14.52 -3.73 -12.47
CA VAL A 291 15.05 -5.01 -11.99
C VAL A 291 13.93 -6.00 -11.62
N PRO A 292 14.13 -7.30 -11.85
CA PRO A 292 13.22 -8.33 -11.36
C PRO A 292 13.24 -8.43 -9.83
N LEU A 293 12.20 -9.03 -9.24
CA LEU A 293 12.02 -9.13 -7.79
C LEU A 293 13.20 -9.83 -7.09
N ASN A 294 13.84 -10.81 -7.74
CA ASN A 294 14.97 -11.53 -7.13
C ASN A 294 16.12 -10.57 -6.80
N CYS A 295 16.29 -9.46 -7.53
CA CYS A 295 17.36 -8.49 -7.28
C CYS A 295 17.05 -7.49 -6.15
N ILE A 296 15.95 -7.67 -5.41
CA ILE A 296 15.46 -6.73 -4.39
C ILE A 296 15.33 -7.43 -3.05
N ARG A 297 15.74 -6.78 -1.96
CA ARG A 297 15.54 -7.24 -0.58
C ARG A 297 14.96 -6.13 0.29
N PRO A 298 14.09 -6.45 1.28
CA PRO A 298 13.60 -5.45 2.21
C PRO A 298 14.76 -4.81 2.98
N LEU A 299 14.77 -3.47 3.09
CA LEU A 299 15.89 -2.75 3.71
C LEU A 299 16.03 -3.08 5.20
N ASN A 300 14.95 -3.42 5.93
CA ASN A 300 15.05 -3.74 7.36
C ASN A 300 16.02 -4.89 7.65
N TYR A 301 16.17 -5.83 6.72
CA TYR A 301 17.07 -6.98 6.83
C TYR A 301 18.51 -6.66 6.39
N TRP A 302 18.90 -5.38 6.33
CA TRP A 302 20.18 -4.96 5.78
C TRP A 302 21.38 -5.60 6.46
N GLN A 303 21.36 -5.72 7.79
CA GLN A 303 22.47 -6.35 8.52
C GLN A 303 22.68 -7.80 8.12
N ILE A 304 21.60 -8.54 7.86
CA ILE A 304 21.68 -9.94 7.43
C ILE A 304 22.26 -10.01 6.01
N PHE A 305 21.77 -9.17 5.07
CA PHE A 305 22.25 -9.21 3.69
C PHE A 305 23.65 -8.63 3.47
N LEU A 306 24.10 -7.76 4.37
CA LEU A 306 25.44 -7.17 4.37
C LEU A 306 26.38 -7.85 5.39
N GLN A 307 25.97 -8.98 5.96
CA GLN A 307 26.82 -9.76 6.86
C GLN A 307 28.11 -10.17 6.13
N GLY A 308 29.25 -9.95 6.78
CA GLY A 308 30.58 -10.21 6.23
C GLY A 308 31.11 -9.13 5.29
N VAL A 309 30.37 -8.03 5.07
CA VAL A 309 30.85 -6.85 4.32
C VAL A 309 31.27 -5.77 5.32
N ASP A 310 32.46 -5.20 5.12
CA ASP A 310 32.93 -4.08 5.93
C ASP A 310 32.01 -2.85 5.73
N PRO A 311 31.53 -2.19 6.80
CA PRO A 311 30.74 -0.96 6.68
C PRO A 311 31.37 0.16 5.84
N ASP A 312 32.70 0.20 5.70
CA ASP A 312 33.39 1.16 4.84
C ASP A 312 33.31 0.80 3.35
N ASP A 313 33.06 -0.48 3.04
CA ASP A 313 32.83 -0.98 1.67
C ASP A 313 31.36 -0.85 1.23
N TYR A 314 30.46 -0.39 2.11
CA TYR A 314 29.07 -0.18 1.75
C TYR A 314 28.95 0.90 0.68
N HIS A 315 28.12 0.65 -0.35
CA HIS A 315 27.77 1.70 -1.30
C HIS A 315 27.13 2.88 -0.55
N PRO A 316 27.51 4.16 -0.82
CA PRO A 316 27.06 5.31 -0.05
C PRO A 316 25.54 5.42 0.13
N SER A 317 24.78 5.00 -0.90
CA SER A 317 23.31 4.95 -0.84
C SER A 317 22.76 4.19 0.38
N ILE A 318 23.47 3.18 0.87
CA ILE A 318 23.03 2.38 2.03
C ILE A 318 23.07 3.23 3.29
N LYS A 319 24.20 3.91 3.56
CA LYS A 319 24.31 4.85 4.68
C LYS A 319 23.27 5.97 4.57
N ASN A 320 23.08 6.51 3.36
CA ASN A 320 22.04 7.50 3.09
C ASN A 320 20.63 6.99 3.44
N ALA A 321 20.31 5.74 3.09
CA ALA A 321 19.00 5.15 3.37
C ALA A 321 18.81 4.89 4.87
N LEU A 322 19.89 4.52 5.59
CA LEU A 322 19.87 4.37 7.03
C LEU A 322 19.61 5.71 7.74
N THR A 323 20.08 6.82 7.19
CA THR A 323 19.82 8.16 7.73
C THR A 323 18.33 8.44 7.92
N ILE A 324 17.44 7.95 7.05
CA ILE A 324 16.00 8.27 7.14
C ILE A 324 15.18 7.23 7.93
N MET A 325 15.82 6.21 8.53
CA MET A 325 15.11 5.11 9.21
C MET A 325 14.26 5.56 10.41
N SER A 326 14.59 6.71 11.01
CA SER A 326 13.81 7.37 12.07
C SER A 326 12.94 8.50 11.53
N SER A 327 12.30 8.27 10.38
CA SER A 327 11.32 9.19 9.80
C SER A 327 9.95 8.55 9.61
N CYS A 328 8.89 9.35 9.62
CA CYS A 328 7.56 8.88 9.26
C CYS A 328 6.78 9.93 8.46
N SER A 329 5.80 9.48 7.68
CA SER A 329 4.82 10.36 7.02
C SER A 329 3.50 9.63 6.78
N VAL A 330 2.37 10.31 6.99
CA VAL A 330 1.04 9.71 6.85
C VAL A 330 0.45 9.96 5.46
N VAL A 331 -0.29 8.97 4.96
CA VAL A 331 -0.83 8.95 3.60
C VAL A 331 -2.36 8.99 3.61
N ASN A 332 -2.91 9.85 2.76
CA ASN A 332 -4.35 9.99 2.48
C ASN A 332 -5.20 10.14 3.77
N LYS A 333 -5.14 11.36 4.33
CA LYS A 333 -5.92 11.80 5.48
C LYS A 333 -7.39 11.94 5.04
N TYR A 334 -8.30 11.11 5.56
CA TYR A 334 -9.66 10.97 5.00
C TYR A 334 -10.80 11.25 5.98
N HIS A 335 -10.50 11.33 7.28
CA HIS A 335 -11.51 11.63 8.29
C HIS A 335 -10.88 12.39 9.45
N PHE A 336 -11.63 13.31 10.03
CA PHE A 336 -11.22 14.14 11.16
C PHE A 336 -12.31 14.08 12.22
N LYS A 337 -11.94 13.75 13.46
CA LYS A 337 -12.88 13.63 14.58
C LYS A 337 -12.21 14.09 15.87
N GLY A 338 -12.90 14.88 16.69
CA GLY A 338 -12.35 15.42 17.92
C GLY A 338 -13.37 16.16 18.77
N VAL A 339 -12.96 16.50 19.98
CA VAL A 339 -13.63 17.46 20.85
C VAL A 339 -12.58 18.51 21.17
N TRP A 340 -12.84 19.76 20.76
CA TRP A 340 -11.89 20.85 20.96
C TRP A 340 -11.38 20.92 22.42
N PRO A 341 -10.07 21.08 22.65
CA PRO A 341 -9.01 21.36 21.66
C PRO A 341 -8.33 20.12 21.07
N ASP A 342 -8.84 18.92 21.30
CA ASP A 342 -8.20 17.69 20.84
C ASP A 342 -8.87 17.13 19.58
N ALA A 343 -8.06 16.55 18.70
CA ALA A 343 -8.55 15.93 17.48
C ALA A 343 -7.77 14.70 17.05
N THR A 344 -8.39 13.91 16.18
CA THR A 344 -7.81 12.74 15.54
C THR A 344 -8.04 12.80 14.04
N VAL A 345 -6.95 12.76 13.29
CA VAL A 345 -6.96 12.57 11.83
C VAL A 345 -6.80 11.07 11.56
N TYR A 346 -7.63 10.52 10.69
CA TYR A 346 -7.53 9.14 10.23
C TYR A 346 -6.88 9.08 8.85
N CYS A 347 -5.93 8.16 8.70
CA CYS A 347 -5.10 8.01 7.51
C CYS A 347 -5.28 6.62 6.89
N LYS A 348 -5.08 6.48 5.58
CA LYS A 348 -5.14 5.17 4.90
C LYS A 348 -3.84 4.40 4.99
N GLY A 349 -2.71 5.08 5.11
CA GLY A 349 -1.38 4.49 5.22
C GLY A 349 -0.40 5.37 5.98
N ILE A 350 0.76 4.81 6.26
CA ILE A 350 1.89 5.50 6.89
C ILE A 350 3.20 4.88 6.42
N PHE A 351 4.17 5.72 6.07
CA PHE A 351 5.56 5.30 5.94
C PHE A 351 6.25 5.39 7.29
N ILE A 352 6.99 4.34 7.65
CA ILE A 352 7.87 4.31 8.83
C ILE A 352 9.24 3.86 8.32
N GLY A 353 10.21 4.78 8.33
CA GLY A 353 11.54 4.55 7.77
C GLY A 353 11.46 4.07 6.31
N SER A 354 11.77 2.80 6.10
CA SER A 354 11.85 2.15 4.80
C SER A 354 10.51 1.60 4.27
N GLU A 355 9.53 1.33 5.12
CA GLU A 355 8.33 0.55 4.77
C GLU A 355 7.04 1.38 4.77
N LEU A 356 6.11 1.03 3.87
CA LEU A 356 4.73 1.52 3.86
C LEU A 356 3.82 0.52 4.58
N LEU A 357 3.08 1.00 5.57
CA LEU A 357 2.04 0.26 6.28
C LEU A 357 0.66 0.77 5.91
N ILE A 358 -0.29 -0.14 5.69
CA ILE A 358 -1.70 0.15 5.37
C ILE A 358 -2.64 -0.67 6.24
N ARG A 359 -3.92 -0.31 6.25
CA ARG A 359 -4.97 -1.12 6.91
C ARG A 359 -4.95 -2.55 6.37
N GLY A 360 -4.98 -3.53 7.28
CA GLY A 360 -4.96 -4.96 7.00
C GLY A 360 -3.57 -5.59 7.14
N ASP A 361 -2.50 -4.80 7.08
CA ASP A 361 -1.15 -5.33 7.29
C ASP A 361 -0.99 -5.89 8.71
N GLY A 362 -0.30 -7.01 8.81
CA GLY A 362 0.28 -7.48 10.07
C GLY A 362 1.60 -6.75 10.33
N VAL A 363 1.78 -6.22 11.53
CA VAL A 363 2.97 -5.50 11.96
C VAL A 363 3.58 -6.19 13.16
N ARG A 364 4.85 -6.54 13.06
CA ARG A 364 5.62 -7.18 14.15
C ARG A 364 5.94 -6.14 15.22
N LEU A 365 5.76 -6.52 16.48
CA LEU A 365 5.89 -5.61 17.61
C LEU A 365 7.19 -5.86 18.38
N MET A 366 7.79 -4.77 18.85
CA MET A 366 8.95 -4.84 19.75
C MET A 366 8.62 -5.69 20.98
N PRO A 367 9.58 -6.49 21.50
CA PRO A 367 9.37 -7.29 22.70
C PRO A 367 8.96 -6.42 23.90
N ARG A 368 8.01 -6.90 24.71
CA ARG A 368 7.48 -6.15 25.87
C ARG A 368 8.46 -6.03 27.04
N GLN A 369 9.50 -6.86 27.07
CA GLN A 369 10.52 -6.91 28.11
C GLN A 369 11.88 -7.00 27.44
N ASN A 370 12.82 -6.15 27.86
CA ASN A 370 14.24 -6.28 27.55
C ASN A 370 14.84 -7.44 28.38
N SER A 371 14.23 -8.62 28.34
CA SER A 371 14.84 -9.80 28.92
C SER A 371 16.00 -10.20 28.03
N ILE A 372 17.18 -10.39 28.62
CA ILE A 372 18.33 -11.01 27.96
C ILE A 372 17.93 -12.47 27.66
N SER A 373 17.24 -12.69 26.54
CA SER A 373 16.99 -14.03 26.01
C SER A 373 18.31 -14.57 25.49
N ALA A 374 18.56 -15.86 25.69
CA ALA A 374 19.70 -16.54 25.07
C ALA A 374 19.61 -16.53 23.53
N ASP A 375 18.43 -16.27 22.98
CA ASP A 375 18.16 -16.13 21.56
C ASP A 375 17.45 -14.78 21.29
N PRO A 376 18.13 -13.80 20.65
CA PRO A 376 17.58 -12.48 20.37
C PRO A 376 16.48 -12.49 19.29
N HIS A 377 16.52 -13.43 18.34
CA HIS A 377 15.58 -13.47 17.21
C HIS A 377 14.18 -13.99 17.61
N HIS A 378 14.11 -14.82 18.66
CA HIS A 378 12.87 -15.36 19.19
C HIS A 378 12.15 -14.45 20.20
N GLN A 379 12.67 -13.23 20.44
CA GLN A 379 12.04 -12.30 21.39
C GLN A 379 10.77 -11.66 20.83
N VAL A 380 10.73 -11.42 19.51
CA VAL A 380 9.56 -10.89 18.82
C VAL A 380 8.54 -12.00 18.64
N THR A 381 7.40 -11.88 19.31
CA THR A 381 6.33 -12.89 19.27
C THR A 381 4.96 -12.30 18.96
N ASP A 382 4.84 -10.98 19.03
CA ASP A 382 3.58 -10.26 18.98
C ASP A 382 3.42 -9.57 17.61
N VAL A 383 2.21 -9.63 17.05
CA VAL A 383 1.83 -9.01 15.76
C VAL A 383 0.52 -8.24 15.93
N LEU A 384 0.47 -7.00 15.47
CA LEU A 384 -0.74 -6.18 15.36
C LEU A 384 -1.26 -6.20 13.92
N VAL A 385 -2.51 -6.59 13.71
CA VAL A 385 -3.21 -6.39 12.43
C VAL A 385 -3.85 -5.00 12.43
N ILE A 386 -3.39 -4.10 11.55
CA ILE A 386 -3.80 -2.70 11.52
C ILE A 386 -5.26 -2.58 11.08
N GLU A 387 -6.11 -1.99 11.93
CA GLU A 387 -7.47 -1.61 11.55
C GLU A 387 -7.59 -0.11 11.24
N SER A 388 -6.83 0.74 11.93
CA SER A 388 -6.78 2.18 11.65
C SER A 388 -5.45 2.82 12.02
N ILE A 389 -5.09 3.86 11.26
CA ILE A 389 -3.91 4.69 11.47
C ILE A 389 -4.41 6.08 11.86
N GLN A 390 -3.96 6.60 12.99
CA GLN A 390 -4.49 7.79 13.61
C GLN A 390 -3.37 8.78 13.95
N VAL A 391 -3.54 10.04 13.58
CA VAL A 391 -2.71 11.15 14.08
C VAL A 391 -3.52 11.90 15.13
N LYS A 392 -3.07 11.85 16.38
CA LYS A 392 -3.67 12.53 17.52
C LYS A 392 -3.07 13.92 17.62
N LEU A 393 -3.90 14.94 17.51
CA LEU A 393 -3.55 16.34 17.75
C LEU A 393 -4.06 16.69 19.14
N ARG A 394 -3.17 17.14 20.03
CA ARG A 394 -3.53 17.53 21.41
C ARG A 394 -3.34 19.02 21.61
N ASN A 395 -4.31 19.67 22.25
CA ASN A 395 -4.31 21.10 22.49
C ASN A 395 -4.03 21.90 21.20
N CYS A 396 -4.93 21.76 20.21
CA CYS A 396 -4.89 22.53 18.97
C CYS A 396 -4.91 24.03 19.26
N ASP A 397 -4.13 24.79 18.50
CA ASP A 397 -4.05 26.23 18.65
C ASP A 397 -5.24 26.91 17.96
N ALA A 398 -5.88 27.85 18.64
CA ALA A 398 -6.98 28.63 18.08
C ALA A 398 -6.46 29.80 17.22
N ASP A 399 -5.22 30.23 17.44
CA ASP A 399 -4.61 31.32 16.66
C ASP A 399 -4.15 30.78 15.30
N LEU A 400 -4.82 31.21 14.24
CA LEU A 400 -4.48 30.87 12.85
C LEU A 400 -3.10 31.41 12.43
N ASN A 401 -2.54 32.37 13.17
CA ASN A 401 -1.19 32.90 12.94
C ASN A 401 -0.11 32.13 13.70
N SER A 402 -0.49 31.21 14.58
CA SER A 402 0.46 30.39 15.32
C SER A 402 1.30 29.55 14.35
N PRO A 403 2.63 29.48 14.57
CA PRO A 403 3.48 28.59 13.79
C PRO A 403 3.22 27.13 14.11
N LEU A 404 2.44 26.80 15.15
CA LEU A 404 2.12 25.42 15.55
C LEU A 404 0.63 25.13 15.32
N LEU A 405 0.33 23.95 14.78
CA LEU A 405 -1.06 23.50 14.62
C LEU A 405 -1.67 23.08 15.97
N CYS A 406 -0.86 22.48 16.82
CA CYS A 406 -1.24 21.97 18.13
C CYS A 406 0.00 21.84 19.01
N GLN A 407 -0.19 21.76 20.34
CA GLN A 407 0.91 21.60 21.27
C GLN A 407 1.68 20.29 21.05
N SER A 408 0.98 19.18 20.84
CA SER A 408 1.64 17.89 20.59
C SER A 408 0.89 17.01 19.60
N THR A 409 1.68 16.27 18.81
CA THR A 409 1.18 15.32 17.83
C THR A 409 1.71 13.92 18.15
N ALA A 410 0.83 12.93 18.11
CA ALA A 410 1.18 11.54 18.34
C ALA A 410 0.57 10.62 17.27
N VAL A 411 1.38 9.74 16.71
CA VAL A 411 0.92 8.78 15.70
C VAL A 411 0.61 7.45 16.35
N ARG A 412 -0.54 6.86 16.00
CA ARG A 412 -1.08 5.69 16.66
C ARG A 412 -1.59 4.67 15.65
N LEU A 413 -1.04 3.47 15.71
CA LEU A 413 -1.58 2.31 14.99
C LEU A 413 -2.55 1.58 15.91
N VAL A 414 -3.76 1.35 15.44
CA VAL A 414 -4.84 0.73 16.22
C VAL A 414 -5.31 -0.53 15.51
N GLY A 415 -5.40 -1.63 16.25
CA GLY A 415 -5.71 -2.92 15.65
C GLY A 415 -5.97 -4.04 16.66
N LYS A 416 -6.06 -5.26 16.12
CA LYS A 416 -6.14 -6.49 16.91
C LYS A 416 -4.73 -7.08 17.01
N ALA A 417 -4.28 -7.38 18.22
CA ALA A 417 -2.99 -8.02 18.43
C ALA A 417 -3.12 -9.52 18.68
N TYR A 418 -2.13 -10.25 18.19
CA TYR A 418 -1.99 -11.69 18.24
C TYR A 418 -0.56 -12.03 18.61
N THR A 419 -0.34 -13.19 19.23
CA THR A 419 0.99 -13.60 19.68
C THR A 419 1.24 -15.08 19.41
N LEU A 420 2.49 -15.44 19.15
CA LEU A 420 2.98 -16.82 19.15
C LEU A 420 3.29 -17.33 20.56
N SER A 421 3.35 -16.43 21.55
CA SER A 421 3.69 -16.77 22.94
C SER A 421 2.43 -16.98 23.79
N PRO A 422 2.19 -18.21 24.31
CA PRO A 422 1.07 -18.46 25.23
C PRO A 422 1.15 -17.63 26.53
N LYS A 423 2.33 -17.09 26.86
CA LYS A 423 2.53 -16.23 28.04
C LYS A 423 1.90 -14.85 27.86
N ASN A 424 1.88 -14.35 26.62
CA ASN A 424 1.34 -13.04 26.28
C ASN A 424 -0.15 -13.09 25.87
N ALA A 425 -0.70 -14.31 25.74
CA ALA A 425 -2.08 -14.54 25.36
C ALA A 425 -3.06 -14.02 26.42
N TYR A 426 -4.17 -13.47 25.94
CA TYR A 426 -5.30 -13.09 26.77
C TYR A 426 -5.88 -14.31 27.49
N LYS A 427 -6.16 -14.15 28.78
CA LYS A 427 -6.84 -15.15 29.60
C LYS A 427 -8.18 -14.57 30.05
N GLU A 428 -9.25 -15.31 29.79
CA GLU A 428 -10.58 -14.93 30.24
C GLU A 428 -10.60 -14.82 31.77
N PRO A 429 -11.35 -13.86 32.34
CA PRO A 429 -11.52 -13.76 33.78
C PRO A 429 -12.04 -15.10 34.32
N ASN A 430 -11.34 -15.66 35.31
CA ASN A 430 -11.63 -16.95 35.97
C ASN A 430 -11.26 -18.23 35.17
N SER A 431 -10.56 -18.12 34.03
CA SER A 431 -10.01 -19.31 33.37
C SER A 431 -8.76 -19.80 34.12
N ILE A 432 -8.79 -21.04 34.63
CA ILE A 432 -7.66 -21.69 35.32
C ILE A 432 -6.74 -22.43 34.32
N GLY A 433 -7.20 -22.65 33.09
CA GLY A 433 -6.47 -23.35 32.04
C GLY A 433 -5.41 -22.54 31.30
N THR A 434 -4.59 -23.23 30.50
CA THR A 434 -3.74 -22.59 29.50
C THR A 434 -4.59 -21.91 28.43
N PRO A 435 -4.17 -20.75 27.89
CA PRO A 435 -4.90 -20.08 26.83
C PRO A 435 -5.00 -21.00 25.62
N SER A 436 -6.18 -21.08 25.01
CA SER A 436 -6.41 -21.87 23.80
C SER A 436 -5.89 -21.11 22.58
N PRO A 437 -5.14 -21.78 21.68
CA PRO A 437 -4.75 -21.15 20.42
C PRO A 437 -5.98 -20.94 19.53
N LEU A 438 -5.87 -19.99 18.60
CA LEU A 438 -6.82 -19.81 17.53
C LEU A 438 -6.94 -21.08 16.69
N THR A 439 -8.17 -21.39 16.32
CA THR A 439 -8.48 -22.43 15.34
C THR A 439 -7.95 -22.07 13.95
N TYR A 440 -8.00 -23.04 13.03
CA TYR A 440 -7.66 -22.83 11.64
C TYR A 440 -8.47 -21.63 11.11
N GLU A 441 -9.79 -21.71 11.13
CA GLU A 441 -10.72 -20.71 10.60
C GLU A 441 -10.46 -19.32 11.19
N GLU A 442 -10.25 -19.24 12.50
CA GLU A 442 -9.98 -17.97 13.18
C GLU A 442 -8.67 -17.31 12.74
N VAL A 443 -7.62 -18.07 12.40
CA VAL A 443 -6.38 -17.47 11.86
C VAL A 443 -6.64 -16.86 10.49
N ILE A 444 -7.39 -17.53 9.60
CA ILE A 444 -7.75 -16.96 8.29
C ILE A 444 -8.60 -15.69 8.45
N ASP A 445 -9.48 -15.64 9.45
CA ASP A 445 -10.33 -14.48 9.67
C ASP A 445 -9.63 -13.35 10.45
N SER A 446 -8.52 -13.66 11.12
CA SER A 446 -7.75 -12.70 11.92
C SER A 446 -6.69 -11.96 11.12
N PHE A 447 -6.08 -12.61 10.12
CA PHE A 447 -5.00 -12.04 9.33
C PHE A 447 -5.40 -11.92 7.87
N GLU A 448 -5.28 -10.72 7.31
CA GLU A 448 -5.46 -10.50 5.87
C GLU A 448 -4.28 -11.07 5.07
N CYS A 449 -3.08 -11.07 5.66
CA CYS A 449 -1.89 -11.69 5.10
C CYS A 449 -2.03 -13.22 5.12
N VAL A 450 -1.76 -13.87 3.98
CA VAL A 450 -1.80 -15.33 3.88
C VAL A 450 -0.58 -15.97 4.54
N GLY A 451 -0.59 -17.29 4.73
CA GLY A 451 0.59 -17.99 5.25
C GLY A 451 0.85 -17.82 6.75
N MET A 452 0.07 -17.02 7.49
CA MET A 452 0.34 -16.78 8.92
C MET A 452 0.32 -18.06 9.77
N ARG A 453 -0.37 -19.12 9.34
CA ARG A 453 -0.34 -20.40 10.06
C ARG A 453 1.02 -21.08 10.07
N GLY A 454 1.87 -20.83 9.06
CA GLY A 454 3.18 -21.47 9.01
C GLY A 454 4.08 -21.07 10.18
N TYR A 455 3.84 -19.90 10.79
CA TYR A 455 4.55 -19.46 11.99
C TYR A 455 4.22 -20.27 13.25
N GLY A 456 3.06 -20.94 13.31
CA GLY A 456 2.67 -21.78 14.43
C GLY A 456 1.32 -21.41 15.06
N LYS A 457 1.21 -21.66 16.37
CA LYS A 457 -0.03 -21.48 17.14
C LYS A 457 -0.19 -20.02 17.55
N TRP A 458 -1.20 -19.36 17.00
CA TRP A 458 -1.54 -17.97 17.33
C TRP A 458 -2.51 -17.89 18.50
N TYR A 459 -2.36 -16.86 19.32
CA TYR A 459 -3.24 -16.55 20.44
C TYR A 459 -3.70 -15.09 20.37
N ARG A 460 -4.93 -14.79 20.81
CA ARG A 460 -5.40 -13.40 20.94
C ARG A 460 -4.73 -12.76 22.15
N MET A 461 -4.40 -11.47 22.04
CA MET A 461 -3.81 -10.71 23.16
C MET A 461 -4.81 -9.82 23.90
N GLN A 462 -6.04 -9.72 23.38
CA GLN A 462 -7.13 -8.95 23.94
C GLN A 462 -8.47 -9.63 23.63
N PRO A 463 -9.56 -9.29 24.37
CA PRO A 463 -10.90 -9.76 24.02
C PRO A 463 -11.30 -9.29 22.62
N GLU A 464 -12.17 -10.04 21.94
CA GLU A 464 -12.51 -9.82 20.53
C GLU A 464 -13.02 -8.41 20.18
N LYS A 465 -13.75 -7.78 21.10
CA LYS A 465 -14.31 -6.44 20.92
C LYS A 465 -13.31 -5.31 21.20
N HIS A 466 -12.16 -5.62 21.79
CA HIS A 466 -11.16 -4.63 22.17
C HIS A 466 -10.11 -4.45 21.08
N ARG A 467 -9.46 -3.28 21.10
CA ARG A 467 -8.34 -2.94 20.22
C ARG A 467 -7.19 -2.45 21.06
N ILE A 468 -5.99 -2.74 20.58
CA ILE A 468 -4.75 -2.20 21.13
C ILE A 468 -4.32 -1.03 20.26
N GLN A 469 -3.73 -0.04 20.90
CA GLN A 469 -3.14 1.13 20.28
C GLN A 469 -1.64 1.16 20.60
N ILE A 470 -0.79 1.31 19.60
CA ILE A 470 0.67 1.35 19.74
C ILE A 470 1.25 2.64 19.14
N SER A 471 2.45 3.03 19.59
CA SER A 471 3.27 4.10 18.99
C SER A 471 4.19 3.54 17.89
N LEU A 472 4.95 4.41 17.23
CA LEU A 472 5.89 4.04 16.17
C LEU A 472 7.07 3.21 16.70
N ASP A 473 7.56 3.50 17.90
CA ASP A 473 8.70 2.78 18.50
C ASP A 473 8.41 1.30 18.72
N HIS A 474 7.14 0.95 18.94
CA HIS A 474 6.72 -0.44 19.11
C HIS A 474 6.72 -1.23 17.81
N VAL A 475 6.92 -0.61 16.65
CA VAL A 475 6.90 -1.28 15.35
C VAL A 475 8.30 -1.78 15.02
N VAL A 476 8.44 -3.07 14.72
CA VAL A 476 9.65 -3.64 14.08
C VAL A 476 9.55 -3.43 12.56
N GLY A 477 8.46 -3.91 11.97
CA GLY A 477 8.20 -3.81 10.53
C GLY A 477 7.02 -4.69 10.12
N ARG A 478 6.76 -4.78 8.82
CA ARG A 478 5.72 -5.66 8.27
C ARG A 478 5.98 -7.12 8.64
N CYS A 479 4.91 -7.86 8.88
CA CYS A 479 4.92 -9.32 9.06
C CYS A 479 4.74 -9.98 7.69
N TYR A 480 5.83 -10.52 7.14
CA TYR A 480 5.79 -11.22 5.87
C TYR A 480 5.19 -12.61 5.98
N GLU A 481 4.80 -13.19 4.85
CA GLU A 481 4.29 -14.56 4.75
C GLU A 481 5.32 -15.59 5.25
N SER A 482 4.88 -16.61 5.99
CA SER A 482 5.80 -17.62 6.53
C SER A 482 6.59 -18.37 5.44
N GLU A 483 5.95 -18.62 4.29
CA GLU A 483 6.57 -19.28 3.15
C GLU A 483 7.72 -18.45 2.57
N LEU A 484 7.61 -17.13 2.62
CA LEU A 484 8.73 -16.25 2.24
C LEU A 484 9.89 -16.41 3.21
N MET A 485 9.61 -16.34 4.51
CA MET A 485 10.64 -16.35 5.55
C MET A 485 11.43 -17.67 5.52
N SER A 486 10.72 -18.79 5.41
CA SER A 486 11.36 -20.10 5.19
C SER A 486 12.15 -20.15 3.88
N LEU A 487 11.66 -19.53 2.79
CA LEU A 487 12.37 -19.52 1.52
C LEU A 487 13.65 -18.67 1.54
N MET A 488 13.62 -17.52 2.22
CA MET A 488 14.71 -16.55 2.24
C MET A 488 15.78 -16.87 3.29
N PHE A 489 15.36 -17.37 4.46
CA PHE A 489 16.23 -17.51 5.63
C PHE A 489 16.26 -18.93 6.21
N ASP A 490 15.37 -19.83 5.76
CA ASP A 490 15.13 -21.12 6.43
C ASP A 490 14.81 -20.97 7.93
N ASP A 491 14.25 -19.81 8.30
CA ASP A 491 13.94 -19.41 9.66
C ASP A 491 12.62 -18.63 9.68
N LEU A 492 11.77 -18.93 10.65
CA LEU A 492 10.44 -18.34 10.85
C LEU A 492 10.38 -17.37 12.03
N SER A 493 11.54 -17.04 12.62
CA SER A 493 11.65 -16.09 13.71
C SER A 493 11.16 -14.71 13.27
N LEU A 494 10.21 -14.16 14.02
CA LEU A 494 9.66 -12.84 13.72
C LEU A 494 10.64 -11.71 14.05
N GLY A 495 11.75 -11.97 14.76
CA GLY A 495 12.71 -10.96 15.20
C GLY A 495 14.03 -10.93 14.41
N LEU A 496 14.11 -11.56 13.24
CA LEU A 496 15.37 -11.68 12.48
C LEU A 496 16.03 -10.32 12.18
N ASP A 497 15.26 -9.32 11.77
CA ASP A 497 15.71 -7.96 11.41
C ASP A 497 15.59 -6.95 12.56
N MET A 498 15.22 -7.38 13.77
CA MET A 498 14.95 -6.46 14.89
C MET A 498 16.18 -5.60 15.22
N GLU A 499 17.36 -6.21 15.32
CA GLU A 499 18.62 -5.50 15.60
C GLU A 499 18.95 -4.51 14.48
N GLY A 500 18.74 -4.90 13.22
CA GLY A 500 18.95 -4.03 12.05
C GLY A 500 18.01 -2.83 12.03
N VAL A 501 16.76 -3.00 12.46
CA VAL A 501 15.80 -1.91 12.59
C VAL A 501 16.21 -0.96 13.72
N ILE A 502 16.59 -1.47 14.88
CA ILE A 502 17.05 -0.66 16.03
C ILE A 502 18.30 0.13 15.65
N ALA A 503 19.32 -0.54 15.12
CA ALA A 503 20.58 0.08 14.72
C ALA A 503 20.37 1.10 13.57
N GLY A 504 19.50 0.79 12.62
CA GLY A 504 19.15 1.72 11.54
C GLY A 504 18.48 2.99 12.08
N ARG A 505 17.54 2.86 13.01
CA ARG A 505 16.89 4.01 13.66
C ARG A 505 17.87 4.85 14.49
N GLU A 506 18.74 4.19 15.24
CA GLU A 506 19.80 4.87 16.00
C GLU A 506 20.74 5.64 15.07
N TYR A 507 21.20 5.01 13.99
CA TYR A 507 21.99 5.68 12.96
C TYR A 507 21.26 6.88 12.37
N GLY A 508 19.97 6.74 12.06
CA GLY A 508 19.14 7.84 11.56
C GLY A 508 19.06 9.02 12.54
N ARG A 509 18.84 8.76 13.83
CA ARG A 509 18.82 9.81 14.87
C ARG A 509 20.15 10.56 14.99
N LEU A 510 21.26 9.86 14.78
CA LEU A 510 22.60 10.44 14.87
C LEU A 510 23.01 11.20 13.60
N THR A 511 22.41 10.91 12.45
CA THR A 511 22.90 11.39 11.14
C THR A 511 21.91 12.23 10.36
N ASP A 512 20.62 12.18 10.62
CA ASP A 512 19.62 12.98 9.91
C ASP A 512 19.65 14.42 10.44
N GLN A 513 20.21 15.34 9.65
CA GLN A 513 20.38 16.75 10.04
C GLN A 513 19.03 17.50 10.08
N ARG A 514 17.97 16.90 9.53
CA ARG A 514 16.61 17.47 9.52
C ARG A 514 15.85 17.13 10.80
N LEU A 515 16.31 16.14 11.56
CA LEU A 515 15.73 15.78 12.84
C LEU A 515 16.06 16.86 13.87
N ALA A 516 15.04 17.44 14.48
CA ALA A 516 15.24 18.45 15.50
C ALA A 516 15.93 17.86 16.75
N PRO A 517 16.75 18.65 17.48
CA PRO A 517 17.29 18.23 18.76
C PRO A 517 16.18 17.77 19.71
N ASP A 518 16.44 16.71 20.49
CA ASP A 518 15.51 16.10 21.45
C ASP A 518 14.26 15.43 20.84
N LYS A 519 14.23 15.19 19.52
CA LYS A 519 13.18 14.41 18.85
C LYS A 519 13.70 13.05 18.42
N GLU A 520 12.88 12.02 18.58
CA GLU A 520 13.20 10.64 18.17
C GLU A 520 12.81 10.36 16.70
N TRP A 521 11.84 11.10 16.17
CA TRP A 521 11.27 10.87 14.83
C TRP A 521 11.17 12.16 14.01
N PHE A 522 11.66 12.10 12.77
CA PHE A 522 11.40 13.13 11.77
C PHE A 522 10.03 12.88 11.14
N PHE A 523 9.04 13.70 11.52
CA PHE A 523 7.70 13.59 10.96
C PHE A 523 7.56 14.54 9.76
N GLY A 524 7.70 14.00 8.55
CA GLY A 524 7.46 14.76 7.33
C GLY A 524 5.97 14.86 7.01
N ASP A 525 5.56 15.99 6.43
CA ASP A 525 4.23 16.19 5.86
C ASP A 525 3.96 15.22 4.72
N SER A 526 5.03 14.75 4.06
CA SER A 526 4.96 13.83 2.93
C SER A 526 6.10 12.81 2.84
N ARG A 527 5.89 11.75 2.03
CA ARG A 527 6.92 10.77 1.76
C ARG A 527 8.15 11.38 1.05
N VAL A 528 7.93 12.22 0.05
CA VAL A 528 9.01 12.91 -0.68
C VAL A 528 9.89 13.72 0.26
N GLU A 529 9.28 14.42 1.21
CA GLU A 529 10.00 15.18 2.24
C GLU A 529 10.80 14.25 3.17
N THR A 530 10.20 13.16 3.68
CA THR A 530 10.96 12.20 4.51
C THR A 530 12.16 11.62 3.78
N LEU A 531 12.05 11.41 2.47
CA LEU A 531 13.13 10.91 1.63
C LEU A 531 14.11 12.00 1.13
N ALA A 532 13.80 13.29 1.33
CA ALA A 532 14.54 14.43 0.78
C ALA A 532 14.85 14.28 -0.72
N LEU A 533 13.83 13.91 -1.50
CA LEU A 533 13.95 13.78 -2.96
C LEU A 533 13.56 15.07 -3.66
N GLU A 534 14.37 15.46 -4.65
CA GLU A 534 14.07 16.56 -5.58
C GLU A 534 13.28 16.07 -6.79
N SER A 535 13.58 14.87 -7.26
CA SER A 535 12.90 14.20 -8.35
C SER A 535 12.61 12.75 -8.00
N LEU A 536 11.55 12.23 -8.62
CA LEU A 536 11.23 10.82 -8.63
C LEU A 536 10.67 10.47 -10.00
N ASN A 537 11.21 9.44 -10.63
CA ASN A 537 10.86 9.09 -12.00
C ASN A 537 11.22 10.16 -13.03
N LEU A 538 12.33 10.86 -12.76
CA LEU A 538 12.86 11.96 -13.56
C LEU A 538 11.91 13.18 -13.64
N GLU A 539 10.86 13.19 -12.82
CA GLU A 539 9.97 14.33 -12.63
C GLU A 539 10.29 14.98 -11.30
N GLU A 540 10.30 16.31 -11.26
CA GLU A 540 10.48 17.07 -10.03
C GLU A 540 9.27 16.87 -9.11
N VAL A 541 9.53 16.82 -7.80
CA VAL A 541 8.51 16.49 -6.81
C VAL A 541 8.56 17.41 -5.59
N GLY A 542 7.46 17.45 -4.85
CA GLY A 542 7.42 18.12 -3.55
C GLY A 542 7.41 19.64 -3.69
N ILE A 543 8.49 20.30 -3.25
CA ILE A 543 8.66 21.76 -3.37
C ILE A 543 9.38 22.16 -4.65
N TYR A 544 9.98 21.20 -5.35
CA TYR A 544 10.71 21.41 -6.61
C TYR A 544 9.80 21.24 -7.83
N ASP A 545 8.58 20.76 -7.63
CA ASP A 545 7.59 20.66 -8.70
C ASP A 545 7.02 22.05 -9.02
N ASP A 546 7.48 22.66 -10.12
CA ASP A 546 7.03 23.96 -10.61
C ASP A 546 5.53 24.03 -10.92
N SER A 547 4.86 22.88 -11.09
CA SER A 547 3.40 22.84 -11.26
C SER A 547 2.66 23.14 -9.95
N ARG A 548 3.33 23.01 -8.80
CA ARG A 548 2.76 23.26 -7.49
C ARG A 548 2.82 24.75 -7.17
N ASP A 549 1.73 25.47 -7.42
CA ASP A 549 1.58 26.90 -7.12
C ASP A 549 0.74 27.12 -5.85
N PRO A 550 1.34 27.37 -4.66
CA PRO A 550 0.60 27.55 -3.41
C PRO A 550 -0.37 28.73 -3.44
N LYS A 551 -0.05 29.77 -4.22
CA LYS A 551 -0.89 30.95 -4.39
C LYS A 551 -2.16 30.57 -5.14
N MET A 552 -2.02 29.80 -6.23
CA MET A 552 -3.14 29.23 -6.98
C MET A 552 -4.00 28.31 -6.12
N PHE A 553 -3.41 27.45 -5.28
CA PHE A 553 -4.18 26.56 -4.40
C PHE A 553 -4.98 27.29 -3.34
N ARG A 554 -4.37 28.27 -2.66
CA ARG A 554 -5.07 29.11 -1.67
C ARG A 554 -6.23 29.85 -2.32
N ALA A 555 -6.01 30.36 -3.53
CA ALA A 555 -7.04 31.02 -4.30
C ALA A 555 -8.20 30.06 -4.66
N ASN A 556 -7.90 28.84 -5.13
CA ASN A 556 -8.91 27.81 -5.40
C ASN A 556 -9.71 27.42 -4.15
N LEU A 557 -9.06 27.27 -2.99
CA LEU A 557 -9.75 26.99 -1.72
C LEU A 557 -10.69 28.12 -1.33
N ARG A 558 -10.24 29.38 -1.42
CA ARG A 558 -11.11 30.55 -1.17
C ARG A 558 -12.30 30.60 -2.13
N ILE A 559 -12.13 30.17 -3.38
CA ILE A 559 -13.23 30.08 -4.35
C ILE A 559 -14.23 29.00 -3.91
N ILE A 560 -13.75 27.83 -3.51
CA ILE A 560 -14.59 26.72 -3.00
C ILE A 560 -15.34 27.15 -1.73
N ASP A 561 -14.66 27.85 -0.83
CA ASP A 561 -15.22 28.34 0.44
C ASP A 561 -16.13 29.56 0.26
N GLY A 562 -16.25 30.10 -0.95
CA GLY A 562 -17.06 31.28 -1.25
C GLY A 562 -16.52 32.60 -0.66
N THR A 563 -15.24 32.62 -0.28
CA THR A 563 -14.55 33.77 0.33
C THR A 563 -13.57 34.48 -0.61
N ALA A 564 -13.50 34.04 -1.87
CA ALA A 564 -12.58 34.57 -2.87
C ALA A 564 -12.83 36.03 -3.25
N ASN A 565 -11.74 36.78 -3.40
CA ASN A 565 -11.73 38.13 -3.95
C ASN A 565 -11.26 38.12 -5.43
N GLY A 566 -11.23 39.31 -6.06
CA GLY A 566 -10.84 39.45 -7.47
C GLY A 566 -9.39 39.04 -7.78
N SER A 567 -8.47 39.11 -6.82
CA SER A 567 -7.11 38.56 -6.97
C SER A 567 -7.12 37.03 -6.92
N ASP A 568 -7.88 36.43 -6.00
CA ASP A 568 -8.00 34.97 -5.92
C ASP A 568 -8.56 34.40 -7.24
N ILE A 569 -9.55 35.05 -7.86
CA ILE A 569 -10.08 34.60 -9.16
C ILE A 569 -9.01 34.60 -10.28
N ARG A 570 -8.06 35.55 -10.23
CA ARG A 570 -6.93 35.59 -11.19
C ARG A 570 -5.88 34.56 -10.86
N ASP A 571 -5.51 34.46 -9.58
CA ASP A 571 -4.46 33.58 -9.08
C ASP A 571 -4.86 32.09 -9.16
N ALA A 572 -6.16 31.77 -9.10
CA ALA A 572 -6.67 30.41 -9.18
C ALA A 572 -6.40 29.73 -10.54
N LYS A 573 -5.99 30.49 -11.57
CA LYS A 573 -5.69 30.04 -12.95
C LYS A 573 -6.74 29.07 -13.51
N ILE A 574 -8.01 29.22 -13.09
CA ILE A 574 -9.12 28.37 -13.55
C ILE A 574 -9.25 28.57 -15.06
N PRO A 575 -9.14 27.50 -15.88
CA PRO A 575 -9.36 27.60 -17.31
C PRO A 575 -10.76 28.15 -17.53
N ARG A 576 -10.86 29.42 -17.94
CA ARG A 576 -12.12 29.97 -18.40
C ARG A 576 -12.53 29.09 -19.56
N THR A 577 -13.70 28.45 -19.46
CA THR A 577 -14.36 27.85 -20.62
C THR A 577 -14.76 29.01 -21.53
N MET A 578 -13.80 29.57 -22.25
CA MET A 578 -14.05 30.51 -23.32
C MET A 578 -14.71 29.69 -24.41
N GLY A 579 -16.03 29.72 -24.43
CA GLY A 579 -16.78 29.41 -25.63
C GLY A 579 -16.30 30.34 -26.72
N ARG A 580 -15.35 29.87 -27.54
CA ARG A 580 -15.06 30.45 -28.84
C ARG A 580 -15.61 29.49 -29.89
N PRO A 581 -16.43 29.97 -30.85
CA PRO A 581 -16.97 29.10 -31.89
C PRO A 581 -15.81 28.51 -32.70
N LEU A 582 -15.78 27.18 -32.81
CA LEU A 582 -14.86 26.47 -33.69
C LEU A 582 -15.26 26.75 -35.14
N ALA A 583 -14.64 27.75 -35.75
CA ALA A 583 -14.63 27.93 -37.20
C ALA A 583 -13.20 27.71 -37.70
N GLY A 584 -12.97 26.50 -38.21
CA GLY A 584 -11.99 26.19 -39.26
C GLY A 584 -10.51 26.25 -38.86
N LEU A 585 -9.90 25.08 -38.66
CA LEU A 585 -8.75 24.70 -39.49
C LEU A 585 -8.55 23.18 -39.44
N ILE A 586 -8.21 22.66 -40.61
CA ILE A 586 -8.10 21.26 -40.98
C ILE A 586 -6.71 20.74 -40.60
N GLY A 587 -6.67 19.55 -40.00
CA GLY A 587 -5.52 18.63 -40.11
C GLY A 587 -4.45 18.70 -39.03
N SER A 588 -4.59 17.87 -38.00
CA SER A 588 -3.45 17.32 -37.26
C SER A 588 -3.86 16.03 -36.56
N SER A 589 -3.50 14.89 -37.14
CA SER A 589 -3.66 13.57 -36.52
C SER A 589 -2.56 13.37 -35.46
N ALA A 590 -2.91 13.44 -34.18
CA ALA A 590 -2.01 13.06 -33.09
C ALA A 590 -2.00 11.53 -32.97
N LYS A 591 -0.89 10.91 -33.35
CA LYS A 591 -0.58 9.51 -33.07
C LYS A 591 -0.16 9.43 -31.59
N SER A 592 -0.94 8.73 -30.78
CA SER A 592 -0.62 8.33 -29.41
C SER A 592 0.64 7.45 -29.40
N SER A 593 1.76 7.97 -28.89
CA SER A 593 2.94 7.18 -28.57
C SER A 593 2.91 6.70 -27.12
N THR A 594 3.31 5.44 -26.92
CA THR A 594 3.28 4.60 -25.71
C THR A 594 4.11 5.12 -24.50
N PHE A 595 4.46 6.41 -24.46
CA PHE A 595 5.31 7.02 -23.43
C PHE A 595 4.53 7.80 -22.35
N GLU A 596 3.25 8.11 -22.59
CA GLU A 596 2.41 8.85 -21.63
C GLU A 596 2.00 8.05 -20.38
N ASN A 597 2.20 6.73 -20.37
CA ASN A 597 1.84 5.91 -19.21
C ASN A 597 2.90 5.94 -18.09
N VAL A 598 4.14 6.37 -18.40
CA VAL A 598 5.25 6.35 -17.43
C VAL A 598 5.21 7.57 -16.50
N GLY A 599 4.89 8.77 -17.01
CA GLY A 599 4.72 9.97 -16.16
C GLY A 599 3.48 9.92 -15.25
N LYS A 600 2.51 9.06 -15.59
CA LYS A 600 1.29 8.88 -14.78
C LYS A 600 1.53 8.12 -13.46
N MET A 601 2.66 7.43 -13.31
CA MET A 601 3.00 6.73 -12.05
C MET A 601 3.82 7.59 -11.09
N SER A 602 4.62 8.54 -11.58
CA SER A 602 5.20 9.62 -10.75
C SER A 602 4.09 10.42 -10.06
N SER A 603 3.02 10.70 -10.83
CA SER A 603 1.78 11.32 -10.36
C SER A 603 1.12 10.55 -9.22
N LEU A 604 1.33 9.24 -9.05
CA LEU A 604 0.89 8.55 -7.83
C LEU A 604 1.68 9.14 -6.66
N VAL A 605 2.99 8.93 -6.52
CA VAL A 605 3.76 9.48 -5.39
C VAL A 605 3.49 10.96 -5.14
N THR A 606 3.33 11.76 -6.20
CA THR A 606 2.94 13.17 -6.14
C THR A 606 1.48 13.40 -5.69
N SER A 607 0.52 12.57 -6.06
CA SER A 607 -0.88 12.69 -5.62
C SER A 607 -1.08 12.32 -4.13
N ALA A 608 -0.10 11.69 -3.46
CA ALA A 608 -0.10 11.58 -1.99
C ALA A 608 0.23 12.93 -1.34
N LEU A 609 0.60 13.93 -2.15
CA LEU A 609 1.06 15.28 -1.77
C LEU A 609 0.03 16.40 -2.01
N GLY A 610 -1.22 16.09 -2.40
CA GLY A 610 -2.23 17.11 -2.74
C GLY A 610 -2.43 17.29 -4.26
N PRO A 611 -3.46 18.04 -4.70
CA PRO A 611 -4.05 17.85 -6.03
C PRO A 611 -3.33 18.65 -7.13
N LEU A 612 -3.16 18.07 -8.32
CA LEU A 612 -3.60 18.67 -9.60
C LEU A 612 -3.53 17.70 -10.79
N GLU A 613 -4.34 18.01 -11.80
CA GLU A 613 -4.45 17.41 -13.14
C GLU A 613 -3.46 18.06 -14.14
N PRO A 614 -3.08 17.37 -15.22
CA PRO A 614 -2.07 17.84 -16.17
C PRO A 614 -2.65 18.74 -17.28
N SER A 615 -1.87 19.72 -17.75
CA SER A 615 -2.07 20.34 -19.06
C SER A 615 -0.80 20.22 -19.90
N ALA A 616 -0.98 19.72 -21.12
CA ALA A 616 0.04 19.39 -22.09
C ALA A 616 0.67 20.63 -22.76
N ASN A 617 1.99 20.58 -22.94
CA ASN A 617 2.76 20.80 -24.18
C ASN A 617 4.05 21.58 -23.92
N GLN A 618 5.19 20.92 -24.16
CA GLN A 618 6.18 21.36 -25.16
C GLN A 618 7.19 20.23 -25.41
N THR A 619 7.33 19.83 -26.68
CA THR A 619 8.36 18.91 -27.18
C THR A 619 9.70 19.64 -27.39
N PRO A 620 10.84 18.91 -27.39
CA PRO A 620 12.17 19.48 -27.24
C PRO A 620 12.77 19.92 -28.57
N VAL A 621 13.62 20.95 -28.51
CA VAL A 621 14.56 21.28 -29.60
C VAL A 621 15.93 20.73 -29.22
N ASP A 622 16.52 20.03 -30.18
CA ASP A 622 17.75 19.29 -30.13
C ASP A 622 18.98 20.20 -30.36
N LEU A 623 20.17 19.70 -29.97
CA LEU A 623 21.54 20.02 -30.47
C LEU A 623 22.47 21.01 -29.71
N THR A 624 23.47 20.40 -29.04
CA THR A 624 24.94 20.56 -29.18
C THR A 624 25.65 21.93 -29.20
N SER A 625 26.64 22.03 -28.30
CA SER A 625 28.01 22.61 -28.40
C SER A 625 28.27 24.12 -28.56
N ALA A 626 28.98 24.64 -27.54
CA ALA A 626 30.18 25.49 -27.55
C ALA A 626 30.15 27.02 -27.84
N ALA A 627 30.72 27.73 -26.85
CA ALA A 627 31.63 28.89 -26.89
C ALA A 627 31.11 30.34 -27.09
N ALA A 628 31.30 31.11 -26.00
CA ALA A 628 31.93 32.44 -25.87
C ALA A 628 31.23 33.75 -26.33
N SER A 629 31.50 34.77 -25.49
CA SER A 629 31.47 36.24 -25.66
C SER A 629 30.13 37.01 -25.57
N ASP A 630 29.91 37.56 -24.37
CA ASP A 630 30.00 38.99 -23.98
C ASP A 630 28.89 40.02 -24.33
N VAL A 631 28.62 40.83 -23.30
CA VAL A 631 27.99 42.18 -23.21
C VAL A 631 26.46 42.35 -23.30
N SER A 632 25.87 42.42 -22.09
CA SER A 632 25.06 43.51 -21.50
C SER A 632 23.87 44.12 -22.27
N GLU A 633 22.66 44.01 -21.70
CA GLU A 633 21.95 45.19 -21.16
C GLU A 633 20.81 44.79 -20.19
N LYS A 634 20.72 45.58 -19.12
CA LYS A 634 19.83 45.44 -17.96
C LYS A 634 18.35 45.67 -18.30
N SER A 635 17.48 44.90 -17.64
CA SER A 635 16.31 45.48 -16.96
C SER A 635 15.99 44.64 -15.73
N GLU A 636 16.09 45.30 -14.58
CA GLU A 636 15.85 44.79 -13.23
C GLU A 636 14.35 44.56 -13.01
N SER A 637 14.00 43.42 -12.41
CA SER A 637 12.74 43.24 -11.69
C SER A 637 13.07 42.59 -10.34
N ASP A 638 13.30 43.44 -9.35
CA ASP A 638 13.72 43.17 -7.96
C ASP A 638 12.67 42.45 -7.09
N GLU A 639 11.86 41.54 -7.64
CA GLU A 639 10.78 40.89 -6.87
C GLU A 639 11.03 39.40 -6.58
N SER A 640 12.13 38.80 -7.09
CA SER A 640 12.44 37.39 -6.84
C SER A 640 13.31 37.14 -5.60
N ASP A 641 14.14 38.10 -5.20
CA ASP A 641 15.06 37.93 -4.06
C ASP A 641 14.35 38.02 -2.71
N ASP A 642 13.34 38.88 -2.58
CA ASP A 642 12.60 39.03 -1.32
C ASP A 642 11.77 37.79 -0.96
N LEU A 643 11.29 37.02 -1.95
CA LEU A 643 10.56 35.77 -1.70
C LEU A 643 11.48 34.64 -1.23
N GLN A 644 12.74 34.60 -1.72
CA GLN A 644 13.74 33.63 -1.27
C GLN A 644 14.20 33.91 0.16
N VAL A 645 14.30 35.18 0.57
CA VAL A 645 14.64 35.56 1.95
C VAL A 645 13.49 35.25 2.91
N ILE A 646 12.23 35.43 2.51
CA ILE A 646 11.05 35.12 3.35
C ILE A 646 10.86 33.60 3.51
N LEU A 647 11.11 32.81 2.46
CA LEU A 647 11.07 31.34 2.54
C LEU A 647 12.27 30.76 3.32
N ALA A 648 13.42 31.42 3.30
CA ALA A 648 14.59 31.05 4.11
C ALA A 648 14.43 31.40 5.62
N GLN A 649 13.53 32.32 5.97
CA GLN A 649 13.27 32.74 7.36
C GLN A 649 12.06 32.06 8.02
N ALA A 650 11.31 31.22 7.30
CA ALA A 650 10.33 30.35 7.94
C ALA A 650 11.08 29.25 8.70
N PRO A 651 10.92 29.11 10.03
CA PRO A 651 11.62 28.06 10.76
C PRO A 651 11.18 26.70 10.21
N LEU A 652 12.13 25.98 9.59
CA LEU A 652 12.02 24.59 9.13
C LEU A 652 11.88 23.58 10.29
N VAL A 653 11.18 23.95 11.36
CA VAL A 653 10.98 23.14 12.56
C VAL A 653 9.48 22.92 12.75
N ARG A 654 8.87 22.09 11.89
CA ARG A 654 7.52 21.53 12.10
C ARG A 654 7.49 20.00 12.19
N GLY A 655 8.63 19.34 12.02
CA GLY A 655 8.69 17.87 11.92
C GLY A 655 9.32 17.22 13.14
N GLY A 656 8.51 16.87 14.14
CA GLY A 656 8.96 16.05 15.26
C GLY A 656 7.78 15.53 16.08
N THR A 657 7.75 14.24 16.39
CA THR A 657 6.84 13.73 17.42
C THR A 657 7.48 13.92 18.79
N GLU A 658 6.71 14.26 19.83
CA GLU A 658 7.20 14.35 21.22
C GLU A 658 7.31 12.96 21.90
N GLU A 659 7.48 11.90 21.11
CA GLU A 659 7.44 10.52 21.61
C GLU A 659 8.79 10.13 22.22
N SER A 660 8.79 9.76 23.51
CA SER A 660 9.92 9.12 24.20
C SER A 660 9.87 7.60 24.02
N GLU A 661 11.02 6.94 24.11
CA GLU A 661 11.34 5.50 23.90
C GLU A 661 10.33 4.44 24.44
N GLY A 662 9.41 4.79 25.35
CA GLY A 662 8.40 3.88 25.91
C GLY A 662 6.94 4.11 25.47
N GLY A 663 6.63 5.20 24.75
CA GLY A 663 5.25 5.62 24.48
C GLY A 663 4.35 5.80 25.72
N ASP A 664 3.06 6.09 25.49
CA ASP A 664 2.06 6.27 26.57
C ASP A 664 1.55 4.95 27.18
N TYR A 665 1.91 3.80 26.58
CA TYR A 665 1.34 2.49 26.91
C TYR A 665 2.23 1.75 27.92
N LYS A 666 1.79 1.70 29.17
CA LYS A 666 2.42 0.89 30.21
C LYS A 666 1.64 -0.42 30.37
N PRO A 667 2.20 -1.60 30.02
CA PRO A 667 1.51 -2.87 30.24
C PRO A 667 1.20 -3.06 31.72
N TYR A 668 0.00 -3.55 32.02
CA TYR A 668 -0.51 -3.75 33.37
C TYR A 668 0.44 -4.64 34.19
N THR A 669 1.12 -4.07 35.17
CA THR A 669 1.83 -4.85 36.21
C THR A 669 0.79 -5.34 37.23
N PRO A 670 0.63 -6.66 37.43
CA PRO A 670 -0.21 -7.14 38.51
C PRO A 670 0.39 -6.63 39.83
N LYS A 671 -0.37 -5.81 40.55
CA LYS A 671 0.03 -5.28 41.87
C LYS A 671 0.46 -6.44 42.75
N SER A 672 1.75 -6.52 43.07
CA SER A 672 2.21 -7.44 44.10
C SER A 672 1.50 -7.06 45.39
N LYS A 673 0.73 -8.01 45.93
CA LYS A 673 0.18 -7.86 47.28
C LYS A 673 1.37 -7.70 48.21
N ARG A 674 1.50 -6.53 48.81
CA ARG A 674 2.40 -6.29 49.95
C ARG A 674 2.14 -7.36 51.00
N THR A 675 3.08 -8.27 51.17
CA THR A 675 3.19 -9.10 52.36
C THR A 675 3.46 -8.16 53.53
N LYS A 676 2.50 -8.03 54.46
CA LYS A 676 2.79 -7.46 55.77
C LYS A 676 3.53 -8.54 56.56
N TYR A 677 4.74 -8.23 56.98
CA TYR A 677 5.44 -8.96 58.02
C TYR A 677 4.64 -8.89 59.33
N MET A 678 4.44 -10.05 59.96
CA MET A 678 4.90 -10.31 61.32
C MET A 678 5.74 -11.57 61.29
#